data_AF-A0A6G6SNN8-F1
#
_entry.id   AF-A0A6G6SNN8-F1
#
_cell.length_a   1.000
_cell.length_b   1.000
_cell.length_c   1.000
_cell.angle_alpha   90.00
_cell.angle_beta   90.00
_cell.angle_gamma   90.00
#
_symmetry.space_group_name_H-M   'P 1'
#
loop_
_entity.id
_entity.type
_entity.pdbx_description
1 polymer ?
#
loop_
_entity_poly.entity_id
_entity_poly.type
_entity_poly.pdbx_seq_one_letter_code
_entity_poly.pdbx_strand_id
1 'polypeptide(L)'
;MKNHALNIIVKVIYAGCILGASSQVQATANDVNTTATDPNIVSSLIEQANYWHGRAHDARAVEALQKVLIMESNNQDALYLMAFFTAQQGNEKQATYWREKLAQVAPQDPRIDGLKNIRSSQFSDQQLGYARELAKKGQHEEAIKAYQRLFVSSEPPETLALEYYQTMAGVPAMLPQAISGLKQRAALMPDNKETQRALGLTLTYNEETRREGITILGNVSGDESAKKGLRQALLWLNVRPDDEVLYKTYLQANPNDKAVAEHFQGAIQGNARQAGYTALNKGKLKEAEGYFKQALAADNNDAQALAGLGYTALRSGDLATGQRLLNQAAQSGGEQGSKWKQQAEDAGFYAQLRDAQQRAKQGNIQQALDKLAPLTGASGEKGLSANLLQADLLRKQGNLPAAHQLLAGLYQQNSRNEKVISAYYYLLVQEGQNTKAEQLLAQQSASLRQKLTANTDPSETLRREAQKALENGNRVQARQLLTQAQRKNPQNNWVYLDLARLMAADGDSTGAKNIISQLQNRKTRDTDYVASLFYVEQKEWDKVFNLLSSHNQQTEAEKELLQRARFHRQLAQAEHYRQAGNLVAVRNTLRPLINQIADYPNDVGELAERLVSSGLNDEALQLVENDIAKGTKGSVGNYAGHINVLNELGRYTQASSLINDPALQQETPIVEKKRLEVATKVAQADNLREKGEIKAAYDTLVVALKSSPNDPDLLMALSRVYLAQSMPEQSDKILSYLEKEQGKDTKLIQAQIEVALAQQDGRKAQQLLQQIPSSSQPAYLLQAAQIAQLNGENRKALTLLRSAQWQNTDDSVLNTSAGQLRALESDNTAIAGSIYERKEMASVQRSIRELEEKVSPWVQGGVAVRHRNGDKGLSNVTEISAPISISSVPGEEFRWEFNVTPVSMTSGSVSGERANRFGTGQLQHAERFAKNSDNHDEKNKINADEAGSQRASGVELGLRLSDKNVSFDVGSTPLGKDTATVVGGLTYSPKIGQNGQLTLTAERRAIKDSLLSYMGRTDPMTGESWGRVTRNGAKAQYAWDDGKVGAYVGGGFYNYEGKSVASNDEVKAWMGSYAKFYKDDQQEVKAGVHVDYMNFRNNQNNFSLGHGGYFSPQDYVSVSLPVAYTRRFEKGEVSLNGAIGIQSYKQKGSDYFPTHSYMQDALNKHNASDPRIKSRYEEKDETNITYRLGLDAKYYLNKETELGVSLSHDTSGDYAEDNMWLHLKYTPDFLSK
;
A
#
# COMPACT_ATOMS: atom_id res chain seq x y z
N MET A 1 -39.58 37.73 -3.70
CA MET A 1 -39.64 36.43 -4.39
C MET A 1 -40.67 35.56 -3.67
N LYS A 2 -41.91 35.60 -4.17
CA LYS A 2 -43.03 34.78 -3.67
C LYS A 2 -43.08 33.47 -4.45
N ASN A 3 -43.39 32.38 -3.75
CA ASN A 3 -44.06 31.16 -4.24
C ASN A 3 -43.38 30.24 -5.26
N HIS A 4 -42.08 29.90 -5.12
CA HIS A 4 -41.53 28.72 -5.82
C HIS A 4 -40.68 27.75 -4.98
N ALA A 5 -40.53 27.97 -3.66
CA ALA A 5 -39.78 27.04 -2.79
C ALA A 5 -40.66 25.99 -2.05
N LEU A 6 -41.99 26.10 -2.09
CA LEU A 6 -42.89 25.22 -1.32
C LEU A 6 -43.47 24.03 -2.11
N ASN A 7 -43.21 23.93 -3.42
CA ASN A 7 -43.85 22.93 -4.29
C ASN A 7 -42.96 21.74 -4.70
N ILE A 8 -41.70 21.72 -4.24
CA ILE A 8 -40.75 20.62 -4.49
C ILE A 8 -40.66 19.66 -3.28
N ILE A 9 -41.04 20.11 -2.09
CA ILE A 9 -41.01 19.30 -0.85
C ILE A 9 -42.25 18.39 -0.71
N VAL A 10 -43.35 18.68 -1.41
CA VAL A 10 -44.59 17.88 -1.35
C VAL A 10 -44.64 16.75 -2.40
N LYS A 11 -43.80 16.78 -3.45
CA LYS A 11 -43.79 15.75 -4.52
C LYS A 11 -42.83 14.58 -4.29
N VAL A 12 -41.98 14.64 -3.27
CA VAL A 12 -41.05 13.54 -2.91
C VAL A 12 -41.68 12.57 -1.90
N ILE A 13 -42.84 12.91 -1.32
CA ILE A 13 -43.53 12.08 -0.32
C ILE A 13 -44.57 11.11 -0.93
N TYR A 14 -44.82 11.16 -2.26
CA TYR A 14 -45.89 10.38 -2.91
C TYR A 14 -45.44 9.32 -3.92
N ALA A 15 -44.16 8.93 -3.96
CA ALA A 15 -43.65 7.96 -4.93
C ALA A 15 -42.86 6.80 -4.27
N GLY A 16 -43.45 6.21 -3.23
CA GLY A 16 -42.85 5.10 -2.48
C GLY A 16 -43.89 4.11 -1.99
N CYS A 17 -44.76 3.62 -2.87
CA CYS A 17 -45.65 2.49 -2.61
C CYS A 17 -46.01 1.81 -3.94
N ILE A 18 -46.14 0.47 -3.90
CA ILE A 18 -46.63 -0.46 -4.93
C ILE A 18 -45.53 -1.13 -5.77
N LEU A 19 -45.15 -2.37 -5.39
CA LEU A 19 -44.82 -3.45 -6.33
C LEU A 19 -45.26 -4.80 -5.73
N GLY A 20 -46.32 -5.37 -6.31
CA GLY A 20 -46.82 -6.72 -6.08
C GLY A 20 -46.91 -7.47 -7.41
N ALA A 21 -46.62 -8.78 -7.35
CA ALA A 21 -46.30 -9.69 -8.45
C ALA A 21 -47.39 -9.94 -9.51
N SER A 22 -46.97 -10.33 -10.72
CA SER A 22 -47.42 -11.55 -11.43
C SER A 22 -46.84 -11.63 -12.85
N SER A 23 -46.37 -12.83 -13.23
CA SER A 23 -46.02 -13.21 -14.60
C SER A 23 -46.81 -14.47 -14.97
N GLN A 24 -47.49 -14.45 -16.12
CA GLN A 24 -47.97 -15.63 -16.81
C GLN A 24 -47.46 -15.58 -18.25
N VAL A 25 -46.92 -16.71 -18.72
CA VAL A 25 -46.57 -16.94 -20.13
C VAL A 25 -47.37 -18.14 -20.61
N GLN A 26 -48.10 -17.96 -21.71
CA GLN A 26 -48.74 -19.03 -22.48
C GLN A 26 -47.73 -19.66 -23.44
N ALA A 27 -47.81 -20.98 -23.59
CA ALA A 27 -47.10 -21.77 -24.58
C ALA A 27 -48.01 -22.10 -25.77
N THR A 28 -47.42 -22.25 -26.96
CA THR A 28 -47.99 -23.02 -28.08
C THR A 28 -46.90 -23.89 -28.71
N ALA A 29 -47.30 -25.11 -29.08
CA ALA A 29 -46.48 -26.21 -29.61
C ALA A 29 -46.69 -26.39 -31.13
N ASN A 30 -45.81 -27.18 -31.78
CA ASN A 30 -46.13 -28.14 -32.87
C ASN A 30 -44.87 -28.98 -33.29
N ASP A 31 -44.94 -30.32 -33.11
CA ASP A 31 -44.78 -31.46 -34.07
C ASP A 31 -43.60 -31.50 -35.10
N VAL A 32 -42.92 -32.62 -35.49
CA VAL A 32 -43.19 -34.09 -35.53
C VAL A 32 -41.95 -34.92 -36.00
N ASN A 33 -41.83 -36.22 -35.57
CA ASN A 33 -41.21 -37.48 -36.15
C ASN A 33 -39.75 -37.53 -36.76
N THR A 34 -38.95 -38.62 -36.86
CA THR A 34 -38.92 -40.08 -36.51
C THR A 34 -37.49 -40.69 -36.74
N THR A 35 -37.09 -41.65 -35.91
CA THR A 35 -36.14 -42.82 -36.02
C THR A 35 -35.11 -43.02 -37.16
N ALA A 36 -33.81 -43.17 -36.80
CA ALA A 36 -32.86 -44.24 -37.22
C ALA A 36 -31.50 -44.07 -36.48
N THR A 37 -30.84 -45.16 -36.06
CA THR A 37 -29.71 -45.14 -35.12
C THR A 37 -28.34 -45.27 -35.79
N ASP A 38 -27.58 -44.18 -35.77
CA ASP A 38 -26.19 -44.04 -36.21
C ASP A 38 -25.28 -44.05 -34.96
N PRO A 39 -24.14 -44.74 -34.91
CA PRO A 39 -23.20 -44.64 -33.77
C PRO A 39 -22.74 -43.19 -33.49
N ASN A 40 -22.77 -42.29 -34.48
CA ASN A 40 -22.61 -40.85 -34.24
C ASN A 40 -23.77 -40.23 -33.45
N ILE A 41 -24.99 -40.78 -33.57
CA ILE A 41 -26.17 -40.33 -32.83
C ILE A 41 -26.05 -40.69 -31.35
N VAL A 42 -25.50 -41.85 -30.96
CA VAL A 42 -25.30 -42.20 -29.55
C VAL A 42 -24.37 -41.19 -28.88
N SER A 43 -23.19 -40.95 -29.46
CA SER A 43 -22.24 -39.94 -28.96
C SER A 43 -22.85 -38.54 -28.96
N SER A 44 -23.60 -38.17 -30.01
CA SER A 44 -24.26 -36.86 -30.10
C SER A 44 -25.39 -36.68 -29.09
N LEU A 45 -26.12 -37.74 -28.76
CA LEU A 45 -27.17 -37.72 -27.74
C LEU A 45 -26.59 -37.65 -26.32
N ILE A 46 -25.44 -38.29 -26.06
CA ILE A 46 -24.70 -38.12 -24.80
C ILE A 46 -24.15 -36.69 -24.70
N GLU A 47 -23.62 -36.12 -25.77
CA GLU A 47 -23.21 -34.70 -25.82
C GLU A 47 -24.41 -33.77 -25.60
N GLN A 48 -25.55 -34.04 -26.26
CA GLN A 48 -26.79 -33.29 -26.10
C GLN A 48 -27.33 -33.40 -24.67
N ALA A 49 -27.22 -34.56 -24.04
CA ALA A 49 -27.61 -34.77 -22.66
C ALA A 49 -26.78 -33.89 -21.70
N ASN A 50 -25.46 -33.94 -21.83
CA ASN A 50 -24.56 -33.11 -21.04
C ASN A 50 -24.78 -31.61 -21.29
N TYR A 51 -25.04 -31.22 -22.54
CA TYR A 51 -25.37 -29.85 -22.92
C TYR A 51 -26.64 -29.33 -22.22
N TRP A 52 -27.73 -30.11 -22.25
CA TRP A 52 -28.98 -29.72 -21.62
C TRP A 52 -28.87 -29.70 -20.09
N HIS A 53 -28.14 -30.67 -19.53
CA HIS A 53 -27.88 -30.72 -18.09
C HIS A 53 -27.07 -29.51 -17.62
N GLY A 54 -26.00 -29.14 -18.34
CA GLY A 54 -25.21 -27.93 -18.06
C GLY A 54 -26.00 -26.61 -18.15
N ARG A 55 -27.20 -26.63 -18.74
CA ARG A 55 -28.12 -25.48 -18.83
C ARG A 55 -29.33 -25.59 -17.87
N ALA A 56 -29.29 -26.50 -16.90
CA ALA A 56 -30.38 -26.76 -15.96
C ALA A 56 -31.70 -27.19 -16.65
N HIS A 57 -31.62 -27.84 -17.81
CA HIS A 57 -32.74 -28.44 -18.53
C HIS A 57 -32.73 -29.96 -18.38
N ASP A 58 -32.76 -30.44 -17.13
CA ASP A 58 -32.49 -31.85 -16.80
C ASP A 58 -33.50 -32.83 -17.40
N ALA A 59 -34.75 -32.41 -17.63
CA ALA A 59 -35.74 -33.24 -18.31
C ALA A 59 -35.32 -33.58 -19.75
N ARG A 60 -34.74 -32.60 -20.48
CA ARG A 60 -34.21 -32.81 -21.84
C ARG A 60 -32.92 -33.62 -21.83
N ALA A 61 -32.11 -33.47 -20.78
CA ALA A 61 -30.91 -34.27 -20.59
C ALA A 61 -31.27 -35.75 -20.38
N VAL A 62 -32.23 -36.03 -19.51
CA VAL A 62 -32.77 -37.37 -19.27
C VAL A 62 -33.42 -37.93 -20.54
N GLU A 63 -34.16 -37.13 -21.31
CA GLU A 63 -34.75 -37.56 -22.58
C GLU A 63 -33.68 -37.97 -23.62
N ALA A 64 -32.59 -37.20 -23.73
CA ALA A 64 -31.48 -37.53 -24.62
C ALA A 64 -30.77 -38.82 -24.22
N LEU A 65 -30.52 -39.04 -22.93
CA LEU A 65 -29.95 -40.29 -22.42
C LEU A 65 -30.94 -41.47 -22.52
N GLN A 66 -32.24 -41.25 -22.37
CA GLN A 66 -33.23 -42.29 -22.63
C GLN A 66 -33.18 -42.72 -24.09
N LYS A 67 -33.03 -41.79 -25.03
CA LYS A 67 -32.79 -42.12 -26.44
C LYS A 67 -31.52 -42.95 -26.59
N VAL A 68 -30.42 -42.60 -25.90
CA VAL A 68 -29.20 -43.44 -25.89
C VAL A 68 -29.50 -44.85 -25.38
N LEU A 69 -30.19 -45.00 -24.25
CA LEU A 69 -30.48 -46.30 -23.64
C LEU A 69 -31.52 -47.13 -24.42
N ILE A 70 -32.35 -46.48 -25.25
CA ILE A 70 -33.21 -47.17 -26.23
C ILE A 70 -32.37 -47.75 -27.38
N MET A 71 -31.30 -47.05 -27.77
CA MET A 71 -30.41 -47.48 -28.85
C MET A 71 -29.38 -48.52 -28.38
N GLU A 72 -28.78 -48.26 -27.21
CA GLU A 72 -27.75 -49.08 -26.56
C GLU A 72 -28.11 -49.27 -25.09
N SER A 73 -28.86 -50.32 -24.79
CA SER A 73 -29.39 -50.59 -23.43
C SER A 73 -28.32 -50.75 -22.35
N ASN A 74 -27.07 -51.04 -22.75
CA ASN A 74 -25.95 -51.32 -21.87
C ASN A 74 -24.83 -50.26 -21.97
N ASN A 75 -25.13 -49.09 -22.53
CA ASN A 75 -24.15 -48.00 -22.63
C ASN A 75 -23.78 -47.50 -21.23
N GLN A 76 -22.52 -47.73 -20.82
CA GLN A 76 -22.06 -47.47 -19.45
C GLN A 76 -22.14 -45.98 -19.09
N ASP A 77 -21.82 -45.10 -20.03
CA ASP A 77 -21.87 -43.65 -19.81
C ASP A 77 -23.30 -43.16 -19.66
N ALA A 78 -24.23 -43.66 -20.48
CA ALA A 78 -25.62 -43.28 -20.37
C ALA A 78 -26.28 -43.80 -19.08
N LEU A 79 -25.94 -45.03 -18.66
CA LEU A 79 -26.40 -45.59 -17.38
C LEU A 79 -25.84 -44.79 -16.18
N TYR A 80 -24.57 -44.42 -16.22
CA TYR A 80 -23.95 -43.57 -15.22
C TYR A 80 -24.59 -42.19 -15.15
N LEU A 81 -24.70 -41.49 -16.29
CA LEU A 81 -25.29 -40.16 -16.35
C LEU A 81 -26.77 -40.18 -15.95
N MET A 82 -27.49 -41.27 -16.24
CA MET A 82 -28.88 -41.42 -15.83
C MET A 82 -29.01 -41.59 -14.31
N ALA A 83 -28.15 -42.41 -13.69
CA ALA A 83 -28.09 -42.53 -12.25
C ALA A 83 -27.68 -41.21 -11.57
N PHE A 84 -26.75 -40.48 -12.17
CA PHE A 84 -26.24 -39.22 -11.68
C PHE A 84 -27.29 -38.08 -11.76
N PHE A 85 -27.92 -37.86 -12.92
CA PHE A 85 -28.91 -36.78 -13.10
C PHE A 85 -30.17 -37.02 -12.26
N THR A 86 -30.65 -38.26 -12.18
CA THR A 86 -31.84 -38.58 -11.37
C THR A 86 -31.56 -38.47 -9.87
N ALA A 87 -30.34 -38.78 -9.41
CA ALA A 87 -29.92 -38.54 -8.04
C ALA A 87 -29.89 -37.05 -7.71
N GLN A 88 -29.37 -36.22 -8.62
CA GLN A 88 -29.28 -34.78 -8.41
C GLN A 88 -30.65 -34.08 -8.35
N GLN A 89 -31.63 -34.58 -9.11
CA GLN A 89 -33.03 -34.13 -9.05
C GLN A 89 -33.75 -34.52 -7.75
N GLY A 90 -33.10 -35.27 -6.85
CA GLY A 90 -33.72 -35.79 -5.63
C GLY A 90 -34.62 -37.01 -5.86
N ASN A 91 -34.60 -37.61 -7.06
CA ASN A 91 -35.37 -38.81 -7.38
C ASN A 91 -34.58 -40.09 -7.02
N GLU A 92 -34.38 -40.29 -5.71
CA GLU A 92 -33.65 -41.41 -5.09
C GLU A 92 -34.06 -42.79 -5.64
N LYS A 93 -35.35 -42.99 -5.96
CA LYS A 93 -35.86 -44.26 -6.49
C LYS A 93 -35.29 -44.54 -7.89
N GLN A 94 -35.33 -43.55 -8.78
CA GLN A 94 -34.76 -43.70 -10.12
C GLN A 94 -33.23 -43.76 -10.08
N ALA A 95 -32.61 -42.95 -9.23
CA ALA A 95 -31.16 -42.96 -9.03
C ALA A 95 -30.64 -44.34 -8.61
N THR A 96 -31.32 -44.97 -7.65
CA THR A 96 -30.98 -46.33 -7.19
C THR A 96 -31.18 -47.35 -8.30
N TYR A 97 -32.30 -47.29 -9.03
CA TYR A 97 -32.56 -48.17 -10.17
C TYR A 97 -31.46 -48.11 -11.24
N TRP A 98 -31.05 -46.91 -11.65
CA TRP A 98 -30.03 -46.74 -12.69
C TRP A 98 -28.63 -47.09 -12.19
N ARG A 99 -28.33 -46.81 -10.91
CA ARG A 99 -27.08 -47.23 -10.26
C ARG A 99 -26.95 -48.75 -10.20
N GLU A 100 -28.03 -49.45 -9.85
CA GLU A 100 -28.07 -50.91 -9.86
C GLU A 100 -27.93 -51.47 -11.27
N LYS A 101 -28.56 -50.83 -12.26
CA LYS A 101 -28.38 -51.19 -13.68
C LYS A 101 -26.95 -51.00 -14.16
N LEU A 102 -26.29 -49.89 -13.80
CA LEU A 102 -24.87 -49.69 -14.09
C LEU A 102 -24.01 -50.75 -13.41
N ALA A 103 -24.28 -51.06 -12.14
CA ALA A 103 -23.54 -52.10 -11.40
C ALA A 103 -23.73 -53.51 -11.97
N GLN A 104 -24.88 -53.80 -12.60
CA GLN A 104 -25.10 -55.06 -13.32
C GLN A 104 -24.33 -55.12 -14.65
N VAL A 105 -24.22 -54.00 -15.37
CA VAL A 105 -23.57 -53.93 -16.68
C VAL A 105 -22.05 -53.80 -16.56
N ALA A 106 -21.56 -53.06 -15.56
CA ALA A 106 -20.14 -52.79 -15.33
C ALA A 106 -19.80 -52.82 -13.82
N PRO A 107 -19.71 -54.01 -13.19
CA PRO A 107 -19.53 -54.14 -11.75
C PRO A 107 -18.23 -53.55 -11.18
N GLN A 108 -17.21 -53.41 -12.04
CA GLN A 108 -15.90 -52.83 -11.69
C GLN A 108 -15.77 -51.36 -12.09
N ASP A 109 -16.86 -50.72 -12.52
CA ASP A 109 -16.83 -49.31 -12.90
C ASP A 109 -16.54 -48.44 -11.66
N PRO A 110 -15.39 -47.73 -11.62
CA PRO A 110 -14.98 -46.94 -10.45
C PRO A 110 -15.96 -45.80 -10.15
N ARG A 111 -16.81 -45.43 -11.11
CA ARG A 111 -17.80 -44.35 -10.96
C ARG A 111 -19.00 -44.75 -10.10
N ILE A 112 -19.22 -46.05 -9.85
CA ILE A 112 -20.36 -46.54 -9.04
C ILE A 112 -20.30 -46.07 -7.58
N ASP A 113 -19.10 -46.01 -7.00
CA ASP A 113 -18.93 -45.54 -5.62
C ASP A 113 -19.28 -44.06 -5.47
N GLY A 114 -18.96 -43.23 -6.47
CA GLY A 114 -19.32 -41.82 -6.52
C GLY A 114 -20.85 -41.59 -6.54
N LEU A 115 -21.62 -42.55 -7.06
CA LEU A 115 -23.09 -42.46 -7.10
C LEU A 115 -23.76 -42.70 -5.74
N LYS A 116 -23.06 -43.27 -4.74
CA LYS A 116 -23.66 -43.66 -3.44
C LYS A 116 -24.01 -42.47 -2.54
N ASN A 117 -23.38 -41.32 -2.74
CA ASN A 117 -23.48 -40.15 -1.86
C ASN A 117 -24.04 -38.89 -2.54
N ILE A 118 -24.69 -39.02 -3.70
CA ILE A 118 -25.31 -37.88 -4.40
C ILE A 118 -26.60 -37.51 -3.69
N ARG A 119 -26.52 -36.59 -2.71
CA ARG A 119 -27.70 -35.88 -2.19
C ARG A 119 -28.06 -34.76 -3.16
N SER A 120 -29.34 -34.48 -3.33
CA SER A 120 -29.83 -33.37 -4.15
C SER A 120 -29.25 -32.05 -3.63
N SER A 121 -28.16 -31.58 -4.25
CA SER A 121 -27.68 -30.23 -4.08
C SER A 121 -28.62 -29.33 -4.88
N GLN A 122 -29.79 -29.00 -4.32
CA GLN A 122 -30.49 -27.79 -4.75
C GLN A 122 -29.59 -26.62 -4.34
N PHE A 123 -28.62 -26.29 -5.19
CA PHE A 123 -27.89 -25.04 -5.06
C PHE A 123 -28.93 -23.93 -5.14
N SER A 124 -28.87 -22.94 -4.25
CA SER A 124 -29.67 -21.75 -4.42
C SER A 124 -29.29 -21.13 -5.77
N ASP A 125 -30.25 -21.01 -6.70
CA ASP A 125 -30.04 -20.37 -8.01
C ASP A 125 -29.40 -18.97 -7.85
N GLN A 126 -29.73 -18.29 -6.75
CA GLN A 126 -29.17 -17.00 -6.40
C GLN A 126 -27.68 -17.08 -6.01
N GLN A 127 -27.27 -18.09 -5.24
CA GLN A 127 -25.87 -18.26 -4.81
C GLN A 127 -24.98 -18.75 -5.96
N LEU A 128 -25.48 -19.68 -6.78
CA LEU A 128 -24.77 -20.14 -7.97
C LEU A 128 -24.70 -19.05 -9.04
N GLY A 129 -25.78 -18.29 -9.22
CA GLY A 129 -25.81 -17.09 -10.06
C GLY A 129 -24.76 -16.06 -9.64
N TYR A 130 -24.63 -15.81 -8.33
CA TYR A 130 -23.61 -14.92 -7.78
C TYR A 130 -22.18 -15.41 -8.07
N ALA A 131 -21.87 -16.70 -7.85
CA ALA A 131 -20.56 -17.27 -8.15
C ALA A 131 -20.20 -17.14 -9.64
N ARG A 132 -21.17 -17.39 -10.53
CA ARG A 132 -21.00 -17.25 -11.99
C ARG A 132 -20.85 -15.79 -12.43
N GLU A 133 -21.53 -14.85 -11.78
CA GLU A 133 -21.39 -13.42 -12.08
C GLU A 133 -19.99 -12.91 -11.71
N LEU A 134 -19.47 -13.31 -10.55
CA LEU A 134 -18.10 -13.01 -10.14
C LEU A 134 -17.08 -13.57 -11.15
N ALA A 135 -17.26 -14.83 -11.58
CA ALA A 135 -16.40 -15.47 -12.57
C ALA A 135 -16.42 -14.72 -13.91
N LYS A 136 -17.60 -14.27 -14.37
CA LYS A 136 -17.75 -13.46 -15.59
C LYS A 136 -17.10 -12.07 -15.50
N LYS A 137 -17.07 -11.48 -14.29
CA LYS A 137 -16.42 -10.18 -14.03
C LYS A 137 -14.90 -10.26 -13.91
N GLY A 138 -14.30 -11.45 -14.03
CA GLY A 138 -12.87 -11.67 -13.84
C GLY A 138 -12.44 -11.71 -12.36
N GLN A 139 -13.39 -11.70 -11.43
CA GLN A 139 -13.14 -11.80 -9.98
C GLN A 139 -12.99 -13.28 -9.58
N HIS A 140 -11.94 -13.92 -10.11
CA HIS A 140 -11.77 -15.36 -10.05
C HIS A 140 -11.56 -15.88 -8.62
N GLU A 141 -10.83 -15.17 -7.76
CA GLU A 141 -10.61 -15.58 -6.36
C GLU A 141 -11.90 -15.54 -5.53
N GLU A 142 -12.71 -14.49 -5.68
CA GLU A 142 -14.00 -14.36 -5.03
C GLU A 142 -15.00 -15.40 -5.58
N ALA A 143 -14.98 -15.65 -6.88
CA ALA A 143 -15.81 -16.66 -7.52
C ALA A 143 -15.48 -18.07 -6.99
N ILE A 144 -14.20 -18.41 -6.83
CA ILE A 144 -13.76 -19.70 -6.26
C ILE A 144 -14.27 -19.86 -4.82
N LYS A 145 -14.16 -18.82 -3.98
CA LYS A 145 -14.71 -18.82 -2.61
C LYS A 145 -16.23 -18.97 -2.62
N ALA A 146 -16.91 -18.33 -3.57
CA ALA A 146 -18.36 -18.45 -3.73
C ALA A 146 -18.78 -19.87 -4.16
N TYR A 147 -18.05 -20.50 -5.09
CA TYR A 147 -18.26 -21.90 -5.46
C TYR A 147 -17.98 -22.85 -4.29
N GLN A 148 -16.88 -22.67 -3.55
CA GLN A 148 -16.54 -23.53 -2.41
C GLN A 148 -17.61 -23.54 -1.31
N ARG A 149 -18.33 -22.43 -1.11
CA ARG A 149 -19.45 -22.36 -0.16
C ARG A 149 -20.66 -23.21 -0.58
N LEU A 150 -20.75 -23.59 -1.86
CA LEU A 150 -21.77 -24.49 -2.38
C LEU A 150 -21.40 -25.96 -2.18
N PHE A 151 -20.15 -26.27 -1.85
CA PHE A 151 -19.69 -27.65 -1.76
C PHE A 151 -20.01 -28.23 -0.39
N VAL A 152 -20.54 -29.47 -0.38
CA VAL A 152 -20.80 -30.22 0.85
C VAL A 152 -19.51 -30.92 1.34
N SER A 153 -18.57 -31.15 0.43
CA SER A 153 -17.24 -31.74 0.67
C SER A 153 -16.13 -30.79 0.22
N SER A 154 -14.87 -31.11 0.56
CA SER A 154 -13.70 -30.39 0.03
C SER A 154 -13.52 -30.52 -1.49
N GLU A 155 -14.18 -31.51 -2.10
CA GLU A 155 -14.20 -31.73 -3.54
C GLU A 155 -15.41 -31.05 -4.19
N PRO A 156 -15.23 -30.42 -5.37
CA PRO A 156 -16.34 -29.84 -6.10
C PRO A 156 -17.31 -30.95 -6.56
N PRO A 157 -18.63 -30.74 -6.47
CA PRO A 157 -19.59 -31.66 -7.05
C PRO A 157 -19.39 -31.72 -8.57
N GLU A 158 -19.58 -32.90 -9.15
CA GLU A 158 -19.27 -33.18 -10.56
C GLU A 158 -19.93 -32.19 -11.54
N THR A 159 -21.11 -31.66 -11.22
CA THR A 159 -21.80 -30.64 -12.03
C THR A 159 -21.15 -29.28 -12.05
N LEU A 160 -20.38 -28.94 -11.01
CA LEU A 160 -19.68 -27.66 -10.91
C LEU A 160 -18.17 -27.81 -11.15
N ALA A 161 -17.64 -29.03 -11.14
CA ALA A 161 -16.21 -29.31 -11.21
C ALA A 161 -15.54 -28.64 -12.42
N LEU A 162 -16.15 -28.75 -13.62
CA LEU A 162 -15.59 -28.16 -14.82
C LEU A 162 -15.52 -26.62 -14.76
N GLU A 163 -16.63 -25.95 -14.42
CA GLU A 163 -16.66 -24.48 -14.32
C GLU A 163 -15.82 -23.95 -13.15
N TYR A 164 -15.76 -24.71 -12.06
CA TYR A 164 -14.94 -24.41 -10.89
C TYR A 164 -13.45 -24.45 -11.23
N TYR A 165 -12.96 -25.54 -11.81
CA TYR A 165 -11.54 -25.66 -12.17
C TYR A 165 -11.15 -24.72 -13.31
N GLN A 166 -12.04 -24.42 -14.26
CA GLN A 166 -11.80 -23.39 -15.27
C GLN A 166 -11.71 -21.98 -14.65
N THR A 167 -12.56 -21.67 -13.67
CA THR A 167 -12.47 -20.40 -12.92
C THR A 167 -11.17 -20.35 -12.10
N MET A 168 -10.78 -21.47 -11.49
CA MET A 168 -9.53 -21.62 -10.75
C MET A 168 -8.29 -21.45 -11.64
N ALA A 169 -8.34 -21.93 -12.88
CA ALA A 169 -7.28 -21.73 -13.87
C ALA A 169 -7.05 -20.25 -14.23
N GLY A 170 -8.03 -19.37 -13.99
CA GLY A 170 -7.89 -17.92 -14.15
C GLY A 170 -7.03 -17.25 -13.08
N VAL A 171 -6.67 -17.96 -11.99
CA VAL A 171 -5.80 -17.46 -10.92
C VAL A 171 -4.43 -18.14 -11.04
N PRO A 172 -3.35 -17.42 -11.38
CA PRO A 172 -2.03 -18.02 -11.61
C PRO A 172 -1.52 -18.87 -10.43
N ALA A 173 -1.78 -18.45 -9.19
CA ALA A 173 -1.38 -19.17 -7.98
C ALA A 173 -2.13 -20.50 -7.78
N MET A 174 -3.34 -20.65 -8.33
CA MET A 174 -4.16 -21.86 -8.19
C MET A 174 -4.16 -22.74 -9.45
N LEU A 175 -3.46 -22.31 -10.51
CA LEU A 175 -3.35 -23.05 -11.77
C LEU A 175 -2.88 -24.51 -11.58
N PRO A 176 -1.87 -24.84 -10.74
CA PRO A 176 -1.48 -26.25 -10.52
C PRO A 176 -2.61 -27.11 -9.95
N GLN A 177 -3.43 -26.54 -9.05
CA GLN A 177 -4.56 -27.22 -8.44
C GLN A 177 -5.69 -27.43 -9.47
N ALA A 178 -5.96 -26.42 -10.30
CA ALA A 178 -6.91 -26.52 -11.40
C ALA A 178 -6.52 -27.62 -12.41
N ILE A 179 -5.24 -27.67 -12.79
CA ILE A 179 -4.69 -28.71 -13.67
C ILE A 179 -4.86 -30.10 -13.03
N SER A 180 -4.52 -30.25 -11.75
CA SER A 180 -4.67 -31.51 -11.03
C SER A 180 -6.12 -32.01 -11.05
N GLY A 181 -7.08 -31.13 -10.72
CA GLY A 181 -8.51 -31.47 -10.73
C GLY A 181 -9.04 -31.82 -12.12
N LEU A 182 -8.65 -31.08 -13.15
CA LEU A 182 -9.04 -31.38 -14.53
C LEU A 182 -8.42 -32.68 -15.04
N LYS A 183 -7.19 -33.02 -14.66
CA LYS A 183 -6.56 -34.31 -14.99
C LYS A 183 -7.29 -35.48 -14.34
N GLN A 184 -7.66 -35.36 -13.07
CA GLN A 184 -8.45 -36.38 -12.37
C GLN A 184 -9.79 -36.60 -13.06
N ARG A 185 -10.50 -35.52 -13.42
CA ARG A 185 -11.76 -35.60 -14.15
C ARG A 185 -11.60 -36.23 -15.54
N ALA A 186 -10.56 -35.87 -16.27
CA ALA A 186 -10.26 -36.43 -17.60
C ALA A 186 -9.92 -37.94 -17.52
N ALA A 187 -9.31 -38.41 -16.43
CA ALA A 187 -9.05 -39.82 -16.22
C ALA A 187 -10.33 -40.63 -15.96
N LEU A 188 -11.32 -40.03 -15.29
CA LEU A 188 -12.63 -40.66 -15.02
C LEU A 188 -13.57 -40.63 -16.24
N MET A 189 -13.38 -39.66 -17.15
CA MET A 189 -14.20 -39.47 -18.34
C MET A 189 -13.32 -39.20 -19.58
N PRO A 190 -12.56 -40.20 -20.06
CA PRO A 190 -11.60 -40.01 -21.15
C PRO A 190 -12.26 -39.55 -22.45
N ASP A 191 -13.48 -40.02 -22.74
CA ASP A 191 -14.22 -39.71 -23.97
C ASP A 191 -15.01 -38.39 -23.91
N ASN A 192 -15.02 -37.70 -22.76
CA ASN A 192 -15.73 -36.43 -22.62
C ASN A 192 -14.92 -35.27 -23.24
N LYS A 193 -15.30 -34.88 -24.46
CA LYS A 193 -14.64 -33.82 -25.23
C LYS A 193 -14.57 -32.47 -24.51
N GLU A 194 -15.58 -32.11 -23.71
CA GLU A 194 -15.56 -30.84 -22.96
C GLU A 194 -14.48 -30.81 -21.87
N THR A 195 -14.27 -31.94 -21.20
CA THR A 195 -13.21 -32.12 -20.19
C THR A 195 -11.84 -32.06 -20.84
N GLN A 196 -11.65 -32.81 -21.94
CA GLN A 196 -10.39 -32.81 -22.69
C GLN A 196 -10.05 -31.42 -23.22
N ARG A 197 -11.05 -30.70 -23.75
CA ARG A 197 -10.90 -29.31 -24.19
C ARG A 197 -10.50 -28.40 -23.03
N ALA A 198 -11.20 -28.46 -21.90
CA ALA A 198 -10.91 -27.61 -20.75
C ALA A 198 -9.49 -27.86 -20.20
N LEU A 199 -9.12 -29.12 -20.01
CA LEU A 199 -7.79 -29.52 -19.58
C LEU A 199 -6.73 -29.03 -20.58
N GLY A 200 -6.93 -29.30 -21.87
CA GLY A 200 -6.02 -28.88 -22.93
C GLY A 200 -5.81 -27.37 -22.95
N LEU A 201 -6.88 -26.56 -22.91
CA LEU A 201 -6.78 -25.09 -22.86
C LEU A 201 -6.05 -24.61 -21.61
N THR A 202 -6.40 -25.14 -20.42
CA THR A 202 -5.76 -24.75 -19.16
C THR A 202 -4.26 -25.06 -19.15
N LEU A 203 -3.84 -26.21 -19.69
CA LEU A 203 -2.43 -26.59 -19.79
C LEU A 203 -1.63 -25.65 -20.72
N THR A 204 -2.28 -24.96 -21.66
CA THR A 204 -1.58 -24.06 -22.59
C THR A 204 -1.14 -22.73 -21.99
N TYR A 205 -1.69 -22.33 -20.83
CA TYR A 205 -1.32 -21.08 -20.17
C TYR A 205 0.08 -21.10 -19.57
N ASN A 206 0.58 -22.27 -19.15
CA ASN A 206 1.94 -22.41 -18.62
C ASN A 206 2.86 -23.07 -19.66
N GLU A 207 4.06 -22.50 -19.86
CA GLU A 207 5.08 -22.99 -20.82
C GLU A 207 5.45 -24.46 -20.57
N GLU A 208 5.60 -24.86 -19.31
CA GLU A 208 6.02 -26.22 -18.95
C GLU A 208 4.99 -27.28 -19.36
N THR A 209 3.70 -26.94 -19.27
CA THR A 209 2.57 -27.83 -19.60
C THR A 209 2.02 -27.62 -21.00
N ARG A 210 2.46 -26.58 -21.73
CA ARG A 210 1.89 -26.19 -23.02
C ARG A 210 1.96 -27.29 -24.06
N ARG A 211 3.06 -28.05 -24.10
CA ARG A 211 3.25 -29.18 -25.03
C ARG A 211 2.25 -30.31 -24.77
N GLU A 212 1.97 -30.59 -23.51
CA GLU A 212 0.92 -31.53 -23.09
C GLU A 212 -0.46 -31.01 -23.53
N GLY A 213 -0.74 -29.73 -23.30
CA GLY A 213 -1.98 -29.08 -23.74
C GLY A 213 -2.19 -29.11 -25.26
N ILE A 214 -1.13 -28.84 -26.04
CA ILE A 214 -1.13 -28.95 -27.51
C ILE A 214 -1.49 -30.37 -27.95
N THR A 215 -0.90 -31.38 -27.31
CA THR A 215 -1.16 -32.79 -27.62
C THR A 215 -2.62 -33.16 -27.34
N ILE A 216 -3.16 -32.73 -26.19
CA ILE A 216 -4.56 -32.99 -25.82
C ILE A 216 -5.53 -32.27 -26.78
N LEU A 217 -5.30 -30.98 -27.07
CA LEU A 217 -6.16 -30.20 -27.98
C LEU A 217 -6.13 -30.75 -29.41
N GLY A 218 -5.00 -31.29 -29.86
CA GLY A 218 -4.87 -31.95 -31.16
C GLY A 218 -5.78 -33.16 -31.34
N ASN A 219 -6.15 -33.83 -30.24
CA ASN A 219 -7.01 -35.01 -30.24
C ASN A 219 -8.52 -34.67 -30.09
N VAL A 220 -8.89 -33.42 -29.81
CA VAL A 220 -10.30 -32.99 -29.68
C VAL A 220 -10.86 -32.57 -31.04
N SER A 221 -11.28 -33.56 -31.83
CA SER A 221 -11.80 -33.34 -33.19
C SER A 221 -13.16 -32.61 -33.22
N GLY A 222 -13.34 -31.69 -34.17
CA GLY A 222 -14.63 -31.05 -34.45
C GLY A 222 -14.98 -29.82 -33.60
N ASP A 223 -14.14 -29.44 -32.63
CA ASP A 223 -14.39 -28.30 -31.74
C ASP A 223 -13.60 -27.04 -32.18
N GLU A 224 -14.32 -25.97 -32.54
CA GLU A 224 -13.72 -24.70 -32.99
C GLU A 224 -12.93 -23.98 -31.90
N SER A 225 -13.34 -24.10 -30.63
CA SER A 225 -12.61 -23.52 -29.50
C SER A 225 -11.30 -24.27 -29.25
N ALA A 226 -11.30 -25.60 -29.39
CA ALA A 226 -10.09 -26.41 -29.30
C ALA A 226 -9.11 -26.08 -30.44
N LYS A 227 -9.59 -25.93 -31.68
CA LYS A 227 -8.76 -25.51 -32.83
C LYS A 227 -8.11 -24.15 -32.62
N LYS A 228 -8.89 -23.15 -32.17
CA LYS A 228 -8.37 -21.81 -31.85
C LYS A 228 -7.34 -21.86 -30.71
N GLY A 229 -7.60 -22.63 -29.67
CA GLY A 229 -6.69 -22.85 -28.56
C GLY A 229 -5.37 -23.51 -28.99
N LEU A 230 -5.45 -24.55 -29.82
CA LEU A 230 -4.29 -25.25 -30.38
C LEU A 230 -3.40 -24.32 -31.21
N ARG A 231 -4.02 -23.54 -32.11
CA ARG A 231 -3.34 -22.51 -32.90
C ARG A 231 -2.63 -21.50 -32.00
N GLN A 232 -3.33 -20.97 -31.02
CA GLN A 232 -2.79 -19.97 -30.10
C GLN A 232 -1.63 -20.54 -29.26
N ALA A 233 -1.75 -21.78 -28.81
CA ALA A 233 -0.71 -22.47 -28.07
C ALA A 233 0.56 -22.68 -28.90
N LEU A 234 0.44 -23.04 -30.18
CA LEU A 234 1.58 -23.13 -31.10
C LEU A 234 2.26 -21.78 -31.37
N LEU A 235 1.51 -20.67 -31.35
CA LEU A 235 2.09 -19.33 -31.47
C LEU A 235 2.73 -18.85 -30.16
N TRP A 236 2.22 -19.28 -29.00
CA TRP A 236 2.84 -18.98 -27.71
C TRP A 236 4.04 -19.86 -27.38
N LEU A 237 4.13 -21.05 -27.97
CA LEU A 237 5.18 -22.03 -27.67
C LEU A 237 6.57 -21.45 -27.97
N ASN A 238 7.47 -21.54 -26.98
CA ASN A 238 8.88 -21.26 -27.18
C ASN A 238 9.51 -22.45 -27.94
N VAL A 239 9.67 -22.27 -29.25
CA VAL A 239 10.03 -23.34 -30.20
C VAL A 239 11.39 -23.94 -29.88
N ARG A 240 11.41 -25.26 -29.65
CA ARG A 240 12.62 -26.09 -29.57
C ARG A 240 12.75 -26.92 -30.85
N PRO A 241 13.97 -27.37 -31.20
CA PRO A 241 14.17 -28.28 -32.33
C PRO A 241 13.27 -29.52 -32.30
N ASP A 242 13.03 -30.08 -31.10
CA ASP A 242 12.20 -31.28 -30.92
C ASP A 242 10.68 -31.04 -31.14
N ASP A 243 10.23 -29.77 -31.22
CA ASP A 243 8.81 -29.43 -31.41
C ASP A 243 8.37 -29.54 -32.88
N GLU A 244 9.27 -29.88 -33.81
CA GLU A 244 9.02 -29.97 -35.26
C GLU A 244 7.78 -30.81 -35.60
N VAL A 245 7.57 -31.92 -34.89
CA VAL A 245 6.44 -32.84 -35.11
C VAL A 245 5.10 -32.14 -34.82
N LEU A 246 5.04 -31.30 -33.79
CA LEU A 246 3.82 -30.58 -33.40
C LEU A 246 3.38 -29.59 -34.49
N TYR A 247 4.33 -28.83 -35.03
CA TYR A 247 4.07 -27.86 -36.11
C TYR A 247 3.73 -28.55 -37.43
N LYS A 248 4.45 -29.62 -37.80
CA LYS A 248 4.13 -30.39 -39.02
C LYS A 248 2.72 -30.98 -38.98
N THR A 249 2.34 -31.56 -37.85
CA THR A 249 1.01 -32.15 -37.67
C THR A 249 -0.10 -31.10 -37.80
N TYR A 250 0.08 -29.93 -37.18
CA TYR A 250 -0.88 -28.82 -37.30
C TYR A 250 -0.97 -28.27 -38.73
N LEU A 251 0.16 -28.05 -39.39
CA LEU A 251 0.23 -27.47 -40.74
C LEU A 251 -0.28 -28.44 -41.82
N GLN A 252 -0.21 -29.75 -41.60
CA GLN A 252 -0.85 -30.73 -42.48
C GLN A 252 -2.38 -30.59 -42.46
N ALA A 253 -2.97 -30.36 -41.28
CA ALA A 253 -4.41 -30.11 -41.15
C ALA A 253 -4.82 -28.67 -41.51
N ASN A 254 -3.88 -27.71 -41.43
CA ASN A 254 -4.13 -26.28 -41.66
C ASN A 254 -3.08 -25.67 -42.63
N PRO A 255 -3.04 -26.11 -43.91
CA PRO A 255 -1.97 -25.75 -44.85
C PRO A 255 -1.92 -24.25 -45.20
N ASN A 256 -3.00 -23.50 -44.92
CA ASN A 256 -3.10 -22.07 -45.21
C ASN A 256 -2.65 -21.17 -44.05
N ASP A 257 -2.31 -21.72 -42.87
CA ASP A 257 -1.92 -20.91 -41.69
C ASP A 257 -0.46 -20.49 -41.73
N LYS A 258 -0.19 -19.48 -42.57
CA LYS A 258 1.16 -18.92 -42.78
C LYS A 258 1.79 -18.44 -41.48
N ALA A 259 1.01 -17.88 -40.55
CA ALA A 259 1.54 -17.34 -39.30
C ALA A 259 2.20 -18.40 -38.42
N VAL A 260 1.63 -19.61 -38.34
CA VAL A 260 2.22 -20.72 -37.57
C VAL A 260 3.46 -21.28 -38.26
N ALA A 261 3.45 -21.34 -39.61
CA ALA A 261 4.62 -21.75 -40.39
C ALA A 261 5.79 -20.76 -40.26
N GLU A 262 5.51 -19.45 -40.36
CA GLU A 262 6.48 -18.36 -40.21
C GLU A 262 7.03 -18.28 -38.78
N HIS A 263 6.17 -18.46 -37.76
CA HIS A 263 6.60 -18.49 -36.35
C HIS A 263 7.60 -19.62 -36.09
N PHE A 264 7.33 -20.83 -36.59
CA PHE A 264 8.25 -21.97 -36.46
C PHE A 264 9.59 -21.72 -37.17
N GLN A 265 9.55 -21.29 -38.44
CA GLN A 265 10.77 -21.04 -39.22
C GLN A 265 11.62 -19.90 -38.66
N GLY A 266 10.97 -18.79 -38.28
CA GLY A 266 11.65 -17.62 -37.71
C GLY A 266 12.27 -17.89 -36.34
N ALA A 267 11.61 -18.69 -35.49
CA ALA A 267 12.14 -19.05 -34.18
C ALA A 267 13.38 -19.96 -34.28
N ILE A 268 13.38 -20.95 -35.17
CA ILE A 268 14.54 -21.82 -35.39
C ILE A 268 15.75 -21.02 -35.92
N GLN A 269 15.53 -20.10 -36.87
CA GLN A 269 16.58 -19.22 -37.41
C GLN A 269 17.12 -18.24 -36.36
N GLY A 270 16.22 -17.59 -35.62
CA GLY A 270 16.57 -16.64 -34.55
C GLY A 270 17.37 -17.29 -33.42
N ASN A 271 16.94 -18.47 -32.97
CA ASN A 271 17.58 -19.22 -31.89
C ASN A 271 19.00 -19.67 -32.27
N ALA A 272 19.21 -20.15 -33.50
CA ALA A 272 20.55 -20.51 -33.99
C ALA A 272 21.48 -19.29 -34.09
N ARG A 273 21.00 -18.14 -34.58
CA ARG A 273 21.78 -16.89 -34.60
C ARG A 273 22.16 -16.42 -33.20
N GLN A 274 21.20 -16.39 -32.29
CA GLN A 274 21.43 -15.94 -30.92
C GLN A 274 22.39 -16.88 -30.17
N ALA A 275 22.25 -18.20 -30.34
CA ALA A 275 23.18 -19.18 -29.80
C ALA A 275 24.59 -18.99 -30.39
N GLY A 276 24.70 -18.73 -31.70
CA GLY A 276 25.96 -18.43 -32.38
C GLY A 276 26.67 -17.20 -31.82
N TYR A 277 25.97 -16.07 -31.72
CA TYR A 277 26.55 -14.84 -31.16
C TYR A 277 26.83 -14.94 -29.65
N THR A 278 26.01 -15.68 -28.91
CA THR A 278 26.26 -15.95 -27.48
C THR A 278 27.51 -16.80 -27.29
N ALA A 279 27.67 -17.87 -28.07
CA ALA A 279 28.88 -18.70 -28.06
C ALA A 279 30.12 -17.89 -28.49
N LEU A 280 29.99 -17.05 -29.52
CA LEU A 280 31.05 -16.17 -29.99
C LEU A 280 31.49 -15.19 -28.90
N ASN A 281 30.53 -14.54 -28.22
CA ASN A 281 30.80 -13.61 -27.11
C ASN A 281 31.45 -14.30 -25.91
N LYS A 282 31.06 -15.55 -25.62
CA LYS A 282 31.67 -16.41 -24.58
C LYS A 282 33.03 -17.02 -24.99
N GLY A 283 33.55 -16.70 -26.18
CA GLY A 283 34.83 -17.20 -26.67
C GLY A 283 34.81 -18.66 -27.14
N LYS A 284 33.62 -19.28 -27.26
CA LYS A 284 33.44 -20.67 -27.67
C LYS A 284 33.34 -20.79 -29.19
N LEU A 285 34.47 -20.62 -29.88
CA LEU A 285 34.51 -20.43 -31.33
C LEU A 285 33.95 -21.63 -32.12
N LYS A 286 34.23 -22.88 -31.72
CA LYS A 286 33.71 -24.08 -32.41
C LYS A 286 32.19 -24.24 -32.28
N GLU A 287 31.64 -23.93 -31.10
CA GLU A 287 30.19 -23.96 -30.89
C GLU A 287 29.50 -22.85 -31.71
N ALA A 288 30.07 -21.64 -31.71
CA ALA A 288 29.58 -20.52 -32.50
C ALA A 288 29.55 -20.84 -34.00
N GLU A 289 30.63 -21.44 -34.52
CA GLU A 289 30.71 -21.89 -35.91
C GLU A 289 29.60 -22.89 -36.25
N GLY A 290 29.33 -23.85 -35.36
CA GLY A 290 28.25 -24.82 -35.54
C GLY A 290 26.86 -24.18 -35.62
N TYR A 291 26.56 -23.26 -34.70
CA TYR A 291 25.27 -22.56 -34.67
C TYR A 291 25.07 -21.61 -35.86
N PHE A 292 26.11 -20.90 -36.31
CA PHE A 292 25.99 -20.06 -37.50
C PHE A 292 25.85 -20.89 -38.79
N LYS A 293 26.52 -22.05 -38.89
CA LYS A 293 26.28 -23.00 -39.99
C LYS A 293 24.86 -23.56 -39.97
N GLN A 294 24.29 -23.78 -38.79
CA GLN A 294 22.89 -24.20 -38.64
C GLN A 294 21.91 -23.11 -39.09
N ALA A 295 22.17 -21.84 -38.75
CA ALA A 295 21.38 -20.72 -39.26
C ALA A 295 21.47 -20.61 -40.80
N LEU A 296 22.66 -20.83 -41.37
CA LEU A 296 22.86 -20.82 -42.83
C LEU A 296 22.20 -21.99 -43.54
N ALA A 297 22.01 -23.14 -42.88
CA ALA A 297 21.27 -24.26 -43.47
C ALA A 297 19.78 -23.94 -43.66
N ALA A 298 19.21 -23.03 -42.85
CA ALA A 298 17.83 -22.57 -42.98
C ALA A 298 17.69 -21.40 -43.98
N ASP A 299 18.70 -20.52 -44.05
CA ASP A 299 18.81 -19.46 -45.06
C ASP A 299 20.27 -19.31 -45.50
N ASN A 300 20.57 -19.82 -46.71
CA ASN A 300 21.92 -19.81 -47.27
C ASN A 300 22.52 -18.40 -47.45
N ASN A 301 21.69 -17.35 -47.41
CA ASN A 301 22.10 -15.96 -47.59
C ASN A 301 21.97 -15.12 -46.31
N ASP A 302 21.79 -15.75 -45.14
CA ASP A 302 21.65 -15.02 -43.86
C ASP A 302 22.92 -14.19 -43.59
N ALA A 303 22.81 -12.88 -43.84
CA ALA A 303 23.92 -11.95 -43.77
C ALA A 303 24.50 -11.84 -42.34
N GLN A 304 23.66 -12.02 -41.32
CA GLN A 304 24.08 -12.02 -39.92
C GLN A 304 24.85 -13.30 -39.58
N ALA A 305 24.38 -14.46 -40.05
CA ALA A 305 25.11 -15.72 -39.84
C ALA A 305 26.46 -15.74 -40.60
N LEU A 306 26.52 -15.19 -41.81
CA LEU A 306 27.77 -15.00 -42.57
C LEU A 306 28.73 -14.04 -41.83
N ALA A 307 28.22 -12.93 -41.30
CA ALA A 307 29.02 -11.99 -40.50
C ALA A 307 29.49 -12.65 -39.20
N GLY A 308 28.64 -13.43 -38.53
CA GLY A 308 28.95 -14.21 -37.34
C GLY A 308 30.09 -15.21 -37.58
N LEU A 309 30.07 -15.96 -38.69
CA LEU A 309 31.19 -16.81 -39.10
C LEU A 309 32.45 -15.99 -39.42
N GLY A 310 32.30 -14.83 -40.06
CA GLY A 310 33.39 -13.90 -40.32
C GLY A 310 34.07 -13.42 -39.04
N TYR A 311 33.31 -12.99 -38.04
CA TYR A 311 33.83 -12.60 -36.72
C TYR A 311 34.43 -13.79 -35.95
N THR A 312 33.85 -14.98 -36.09
CA THR A 312 34.40 -16.22 -35.51
C THR A 312 35.79 -16.50 -36.08
N ALA A 313 35.95 -16.37 -37.39
CA ALA A 313 37.24 -16.50 -38.07
C ALA A 313 38.25 -15.42 -37.61
N LEU A 314 37.83 -14.15 -37.50
CA LEU A 314 38.68 -13.08 -36.99
C LEU A 314 39.17 -13.34 -35.55
N ARG A 315 38.27 -13.80 -34.65
CA ARG A 315 38.64 -14.15 -33.26
C ARG A 315 39.54 -15.39 -33.18
N SER A 316 39.41 -16.32 -34.11
CA SER A 316 40.33 -17.47 -34.23
C SER A 316 41.72 -17.09 -34.77
N GLY A 317 41.88 -15.84 -35.21
CA GLY A 317 43.12 -15.31 -35.78
C GLY A 317 43.29 -15.62 -37.27
N ASP A 318 42.27 -16.19 -37.94
CA ASP A 318 42.21 -16.38 -39.39
C ASP A 318 41.61 -15.15 -40.07
N LEU A 319 42.47 -14.15 -40.26
CA LEU A 319 42.10 -12.86 -40.84
C LEU A 319 41.67 -12.98 -42.31
N ALA A 320 42.17 -13.97 -43.05
CA ALA A 320 41.85 -14.17 -44.47
C ALA A 320 40.44 -14.77 -44.65
N THR A 321 40.09 -15.78 -43.84
CA THR A 321 38.74 -16.34 -43.84
C THR A 321 37.71 -15.32 -43.33
N GLY A 322 38.08 -14.55 -42.30
CA GLY A 322 37.24 -13.47 -41.78
C GLY A 322 36.92 -12.39 -42.83
N GLN A 323 37.93 -11.94 -43.58
CA GLN A 323 37.74 -10.99 -44.69
C GLN A 323 36.77 -11.53 -45.74
N ARG A 324 36.94 -12.79 -46.18
CA ARG A 324 36.09 -13.38 -47.22
C ARG A 324 34.62 -13.48 -46.77
N LEU A 325 34.38 -13.96 -45.56
CA LEU A 325 33.03 -14.15 -45.02
C LEU A 325 32.32 -12.81 -44.74
N LEU A 326 33.05 -11.80 -44.27
CA LEU A 326 32.49 -10.45 -44.09
C LEU A 326 32.18 -9.76 -45.43
N ASN A 327 32.97 -10.00 -46.47
CA ASN A 327 32.64 -9.53 -47.82
C ASN A 327 31.39 -10.22 -48.37
N GLN A 328 31.22 -11.52 -48.11
CA GLN A 328 30.00 -12.24 -48.48
C GLN A 328 28.79 -11.70 -47.72
N ALA A 329 28.91 -11.47 -46.41
CA ALA A 329 27.86 -10.84 -45.60
C ALA A 329 27.49 -9.43 -46.12
N ALA A 330 28.49 -8.64 -46.53
CA ALA A 330 28.26 -7.32 -47.12
C ALA A 330 27.52 -7.36 -48.46
N GLN A 331 27.75 -8.41 -49.26
CA GLN A 331 27.07 -8.62 -50.55
C GLN A 331 25.60 -9.05 -50.39
N SER A 332 25.26 -9.76 -49.31
CA SER A 332 23.89 -10.20 -49.03
C SER A 332 22.92 -9.06 -48.64
N GLY A 333 23.42 -7.84 -48.41
CA GLY A 333 22.60 -6.64 -48.18
C GLY A 333 22.04 -6.50 -46.76
N GLY A 334 21.71 -5.25 -46.38
CA GLY A 334 21.17 -4.88 -45.08
C GLY A 334 21.76 -3.56 -44.53
N GLU A 335 21.19 -3.04 -43.44
CA GLU A 335 21.60 -1.77 -42.81
C GLU A 335 23.08 -1.78 -42.34
N GLN A 336 23.65 -2.97 -42.13
CA GLN A 336 25.06 -3.17 -41.73
C GLN A 336 26.00 -3.54 -42.89
N GLY A 337 25.52 -3.64 -44.14
CA GLY A 337 26.34 -4.09 -45.28
C GLY A 337 27.57 -3.21 -45.54
N SER A 338 27.44 -1.89 -45.39
CA SER A 338 28.56 -0.95 -45.50
C SER A 338 29.62 -1.14 -44.39
N LYS A 339 29.17 -1.44 -43.17
CA LYS A 339 30.04 -1.72 -42.02
C LYS A 339 30.82 -3.02 -42.21
N TRP A 340 30.17 -4.09 -42.69
CA TRP A 340 30.85 -5.36 -42.95
C TRP A 340 31.88 -5.27 -44.08
N LYS A 341 31.58 -4.50 -45.13
CA LYS A 341 32.54 -4.21 -46.19
C LYS A 341 33.80 -3.52 -45.64
N GLN A 342 33.62 -2.48 -44.82
CA GLN A 342 34.73 -1.79 -44.18
C GLN A 342 35.53 -2.73 -43.26
N GLN A 343 34.86 -3.56 -42.46
CA GLN A 343 35.52 -4.53 -41.57
C GLN A 343 36.26 -5.63 -42.33
N ALA A 344 35.78 -6.05 -43.50
CA ALA A 344 36.49 -6.96 -44.38
C ALA A 344 37.77 -6.32 -44.94
N GLU A 345 37.72 -5.06 -45.35
CA GLU A 345 38.88 -4.27 -45.79
C GLU A 345 39.91 -4.07 -44.66
N ASP A 346 39.44 -3.88 -43.42
CA ASP A 346 40.29 -3.83 -42.22
C ASP A 346 40.99 -5.17 -41.97
N ALA A 347 40.24 -6.28 -41.97
CA ALA A 347 40.78 -7.63 -41.77
C ALA A 347 41.86 -7.97 -42.82
N GLY A 348 41.63 -7.61 -44.08
CA GLY A 348 42.59 -7.82 -45.16
C GLY A 348 43.90 -7.03 -44.97
N PHE A 349 43.81 -5.77 -44.54
CA PHE A 349 45.00 -4.97 -44.22
C PHE A 349 45.84 -5.63 -43.12
N TYR A 350 45.21 -6.01 -42.01
CA TYR A 350 45.93 -6.63 -40.88
C TYR A 350 46.45 -8.03 -41.20
N ALA A 351 45.82 -8.77 -42.11
CA ALA A 351 46.35 -10.04 -42.62
C ALA A 351 47.70 -9.84 -43.32
N GLN A 352 47.80 -8.81 -44.18
CA GLN A 352 49.05 -8.47 -44.87
C GLN A 352 50.12 -7.93 -43.90
N LEU A 353 49.72 -7.11 -42.91
CA LEU A 353 50.61 -6.63 -41.87
C LEU A 353 51.18 -7.79 -41.04
N ARG A 354 50.35 -8.79 -40.72
CA ARG A 354 50.77 -9.99 -39.97
C ARG A 354 51.68 -10.90 -40.79
N ASP A 355 51.49 -11.04 -42.10
CA ASP A 355 52.43 -11.74 -42.99
C ASP A 355 53.82 -11.06 -42.94
N ALA A 356 53.87 -9.73 -43.02
CA ALA A 356 55.13 -8.99 -42.87
C ALA A 356 55.78 -9.22 -41.49
N GLN A 357 55.00 -9.20 -40.40
CA GLN A 357 55.50 -9.51 -39.05
C GLN A 357 56.03 -10.94 -38.92
N GLN A 358 55.36 -11.94 -39.51
CA GLN A 358 55.80 -13.34 -39.47
C GLN A 358 57.11 -13.54 -40.21
N ARG A 359 57.27 -12.93 -41.39
CA ARG A 359 58.53 -12.94 -42.15
C ARG A 359 59.68 -12.31 -41.37
N ALA A 360 59.40 -11.19 -40.66
CA ALA A 360 60.38 -10.56 -39.78
C ALA A 360 60.79 -11.46 -38.62
N LYS A 361 59.83 -12.16 -37.98
CA LYS A 361 60.12 -13.13 -36.91
C LYS A 361 60.93 -14.33 -37.38
N GLN A 362 60.81 -14.71 -38.66
CA GLN A 362 61.60 -15.77 -39.28
C GLN A 362 63.02 -15.31 -39.67
N GLY A 363 63.43 -14.08 -39.32
CA GLY A 363 64.75 -13.52 -39.62
C GLY A 363 64.85 -12.87 -41.00
N ASN A 364 63.80 -12.96 -41.83
CA ASN A 364 63.78 -12.41 -43.19
C ASN A 364 63.37 -10.93 -43.19
N ILE A 365 64.16 -10.07 -42.52
CA ILE A 365 63.83 -8.66 -42.30
C ILE A 365 63.63 -7.89 -43.62
N GLN A 366 64.45 -8.15 -44.65
CA GLN A 366 64.31 -7.46 -45.93
C GLN A 366 62.99 -7.81 -46.65
N GLN A 367 62.63 -9.10 -46.68
CA GLN A 367 61.36 -9.53 -47.28
C GLN A 367 60.14 -9.00 -46.50
N ALA A 368 60.29 -8.83 -45.18
CA ALA A 368 59.26 -8.20 -44.36
C ALA A 368 59.09 -6.72 -44.70
N LEU A 369 60.18 -5.98 -44.91
CA LEU A 369 60.15 -4.58 -45.33
C LEU A 369 59.52 -4.42 -46.73
N ASP A 370 59.87 -5.28 -47.69
CA ASP A 370 59.31 -5.24 -49.05
C ASP A 370 57.79 -5.50 -49.07
N LYS A 371 57.33 -6.43 -48.22
CA LYS A 371 55.88 -6.71 -48.04
C LYS A 371 55.15 -5.62 -47.27
N LEU A 372 55.86 -4.89 -46.41
CA LEU A 372 55.31 -3.81 -45.59
C LEU A 372 55.20 -2.49 -46.36
N ALA A 373 56.07 -2.25 -47.35
CA ALA A 373 56.11 -1.02 -48.15
C ALA A 373 54.75 -0.57 -48.75
N PRO A 374 53.92 -1.44 -49.35
CA PRO A 374 52.61 -1.00 -49.86
C PRO A 374 51.59 -0.66 -48.75
N LEU A 375 51.80 -1.13 -47.51
CA LEU A 375 50.89 -0.94 -46.39
C LEU A 375 51.09 0.40 -45.67
N THR A 376 52.26 1.01 -45.81
CA THR A 376 52.62 2.27 -45.12
C THR A 376 51.86 3.48 -45.68
N GLY A 377 51.34 3.40 -46.91
CA GLY A 377 50.52 4.43 -47.54
C GLY A 377 49.04 4.42 -47.12
N ALA A 378 48.60 3.48 -46.27
CA ALA A 378 47.22 3.43 -45.79
C ALA A 378 46.89 4.64 -44.89
N SER A 379 45.64 5.12 -44.90
CA SER A 379 45.23 6.23 -44.04
C SER A 379 44.98 5.78 -42.59
N GLY A 380 45.12 6.71 -41.64
CA GLY A 380 44.79 6.51 -40.23
C GLY A 380 45.68 5.49 -39.47
N GLU A 381 45.10 4.82 -38.47
CA GLU A 381 45.78 3.84 -37.59
C GLU A 381 46.44 2.67 -38.36
N LYS A 382 45.90 2.32 -39.54
CA LYS A 382 46.45 1.27 -40.41
C LYS A 382 47.83 1.62 -40.92
N GLY A 383 47.95 2.75 -41.63
CA GLY A 383 49.24 3.22 -42.13
C GLY A 383 50.20 3.50 -41.00
N LEU A 384 49.72 4.06 -39.88
CA LEU A 384 50.55 4.29 -38.71
C LEU A 384 51.14 2.98 -38.15
N SER A 385 50.34 1.92 -38.04
CA SER A 385 50.80 0.61 -37.56
C SER A 385 51.83 -0.02 -38.49
N ALA A 386 51.65 0.13 -39.81
CA ALA A 386 52.63 -0.33 -40.80
C ALA A 386 53.95 0.46 -40.73
N ASN A 387 53.88 1.79 -40.62
CA ASN A 387 55.06 2.64 -40.49
C ASN A 387 55.81 2.44 -39.17
N LEU A 388 55.11 2.22 -38.05
CA LEU A 388 55.73 1.90 -36.76
C LEU A 388 56.44 0.55 -36.78
N LEU A 389 55.83 -0.47 -37.41
CA LEU A 389 56.49 -1.75 -37.62
C LEU A 389 57.73 -1.59 -38.51
N GLN A 390 57.64 -0.78 -39.57
CA GLN A 390 58.76 -0.51 -40.47
C GLN A 390 59.93 0.14 -39.71
N ALA A 391 59.64 1.12 -38.85
CA ALA A 391 60.64 1.76 -38.00
C ALA A 391 61.30 0.78 -37.01
N ASP A 392 60.53 -0.11 -36.37
CA ASP A 392 61.09 -1.13 -35.48
C ASP A 392 61.96 -2.14 -36.23
N LEU A 393 61.57 -2.55 -37.44
CA LEU A 393 62.37 -3.44 -38.28
C LEU A 393 63.67 -2.78 -38.74
N LEU A 394 63.64 -1.50 -39.15
CA LEU A 394 64.85 -0.73 -39.50
C LEU A 394 65.79 -0.57 -38.30
N ARG A 395 65.23 -0.30 -37.11
CA ARG A 395 65.98 -0.23 -35.85
C ARG A 395 66.65 -1.56 -35.50
N LYS A 396 65.93 -2.68 -35.65
CA LYS A 396 66.46 -4.05 -35.42
C LYS A 396 67.48 -4.49 -36.46
N GLN A 397 67.39 -3.98 -37.69
CA GLN A 397 68.37 -4.18 -38.75
C GLN A 397 69.66 -3.37 -38.53
N GLY A 398 69.72 -2.52 -37.49
CA GLY A 398 70.86 -1.64 -37.19
C GLY A 398 70.89 -0.35 -38.00
N ASN A 399 69.89 -0.11 -38.87
CA ASN A 399 69.77 1.14 -39.63
C ASN A 399 69.07 2.21 -38.79
N LEU A 400 69.75 2.65 -37.73
CA LEU A 400 69.26 3.71 -36.83
C LEU A 400 68.95 5.02 -37.56
N PRO A 401 69.75 5.51 -38.54
CA PRO A 401 69.44 6.74 -39.26
C PRO A 401 68.09 6.68 -40.00
N ALA A 402 67.78 5.58 -40.69
CA ALA A 402 66.51 5.42 -41.38
C ALA A 402 65.33 5.29 -40.40
N ALA A 403 65.53 4.59 -39.27
CA ALA A 403 64.53 4.49 -38.21
C ALA A 403 64.25 5.85 -37.56
N HIS A 404 65.28 6.67 -37.36
CA HIS A 404 65.17 8.02 -36.81
C HIS A 404 64.39 8.94 -37.74
N GLN A 405 64.75 8.96 -39.03
CA GLN A 405 64.06 9.80 -40.01
C GLN A 405 62.56 9.44 -40.10
N LEU A 406 62.24 8.14 -40.10
CA LEU A 406 60.86 7.65 -40.14
C LEU A 406 60.10 8.02 -38.87
N LEU A 407 60.65 7.74 -37.67
CA LEU A 407 59.98 8.04 -36.40
C LEU A 407 59.86 9.54 -36.12
N ALA A 408 60.83 10.35 -36.52
CA ALA A 408 60.75 11.80 -36.43
C ALA A 408 59.62 12.37 -37.31
N GLY A 409 59.49 11.87 -38.55
CA GLY A 409 58.39 12.23 -39.44
C GLY A 409 57.02 11.79 -38.90
N LEU A 410 56.93 10.57 -38.37
CA LEU A 410 55.72 10.08 -37.73
C LEU A 410 55.36 10.90 -36.49
N TYR A 411 56.34 11.32 -35.69
CA TYR A 411 56.14 12.17 -34.52
C TYR A 411 55.64 13.56 -34.89
N GLN A 412 56.16 14.18 -35.96
CA GLN A 412 55.65 15.46 -36.45
C GLN A 412 54.17 15.38 -36.86
N GLN A 413 53.77 14.29 -37.51
CA GLN A 413 52.40 14.09 -37.99
C GLN A 413 51.45 13.59 -36.90
N ASN A 414 51.95 12.87 -35.89
CA ASN A 414 51.16 12.19 -34.86
C ASN A 414 51.69 12.51 -33.45
N SER A 415 51.95 13.79 -33.17
CA SER A 415 52.59 14.28 -31.94
C SER A 415 51.84 13.99 -30.64
N ARG A 416 50.60 13.49 -30.72
CA ARG A 416 49.76 13.07 -29.59
C ARG A 416 49.55 11.55 -29.51
N ASN A 417 50.06 10.76 -30.45
CA ASN A 417 49.87 9.31 -30.45
C ASN A 417 50.93 8.62 -29.56
N GLU A 418 50.48 8.01 -28.46
CA GLU A 418 51.37 7.43 -27.44
C GLU A 418 52.33 6.37 -28.00
N LYS A 419 51.91 5.56 -28.99
CA LYS A 419 52.75 4.52 -29.59
C LYS A 419 53.93 5.14 -30.34
N VAL A 420 53.69 6.27 -31.02
CA VAL A 420 54.70 7.02 -31.79
C VAL A 420 55.66 7.74 -30.84
N ILE A 421 55.13 8.42 -29.83
CA ILE A 421 55.93 9.10 -28.80
C ILE A 421 56.84 8.09 -28.08
N SER A 422 56.29 6.93 -27.70
CA SER A 422 57.05 5.87 -27.02
C SER A 422 58.16 5.32 -27.91
N ALA A 423 57.85 4.98 -29.17
CA ALA A 423 58.83 4.44 -30.12
C ALA A 423 59.95 5.46 -30.42
N TYR A 424 59.62 6.74 -30.54
CA TYR A 424 60.58 7.81 -30.76
C TYR A 424 61.42 8.09 -29.51
N TYR A 425 60.81 8.10 -28.31
CA TYR A 425 61.51 8.23 -27.03
C TYR A 425 62.54 7.11 -26.83
N TYR A 426 62.15 5.85 -27.00
CA TYR A 426 63.08 4.72 -26.85
C TYR A 426 64.21 4.75 -27.89
N LEU A 427 63.95 5.21 -29.11
CA LEU A 427 65.01 5.40 -30.11
C LEU A 427 65.99 6.50 -29.69
N LEU A 428 65.50 7.66 -29.21
CA LEU A 428 66.36 8.76 -28.73
C LEU A 428 67.23 8.33 -27.54
N VAL A 429 66.68 7.53 -26.62
CA VAL A 429 67.44 6.92 -25.51
C VAL A 429 68.48 5.93 -26.04
N GLN A 430 68.12 5.07 -27.00
CA GLN A 430 69.03 4.10 -27.61
C GLN A 430 70.17 4.77 -28.41
N GLU A 431 69.93 5.95 -28.97
CA GLU A 431 70.93 6.78 -29.66
C GLU A 431 71.77 7.65 -28.70
N GLY A 432 71.51 7.60 -27.39
CA GLY A 432 72.20 8.41 -26.38
C GLY A 432 71.82 9.90 -26.38
N GLN A 433 70.76 10.29 -27.10
CA GLN A 433 70.26 11.68 -27.18
C GLN A 433 69.35 12.03 -25.98
N ASN A 434 69.86 11.84 -24.76
CA ASN A 434 69.10 11.93 -23.51
C ASN A 434 68.42 13.31 -23.30
N THR A 435 69.09 14.40 -23.66
CA THR A 435 68.53 15.75 -23.53
C THR A 435 67.30 15.97 -24.41
N LYS A 436 67.28 15.39 -25.62
CA LYS A 436 66.11 15.44 -26.51
C LYS A 436 65.00 14.51 -26.03
N ALA A 437 65.36 13.36 -25.45
CA ALA A 437 64.40 12.45 -24.83
C ALA A 437 63.71 13.09 -23.61
N GLU A 438 64.43 13.86 -22.78
CA GLU A 438 63.89 14.63 -21.66
C GLU A 438 62.97 15.78 -22.12
N GLN A 439 63.37 16.53 -23.14
CA GLN A 439 62.53 17.56 -23.75
C GLN A 439 61.24 16.99 -24.35
N LEU A 440 61.33 15.82 -24.98
CA LEU A 440 60.18 15.09 -25.50
C LEU A 440 59.23 14.69 -24.38
N LEU A 441 59.74 14.19 -23.25
CA LEU A 441 58.95 13.82 -22.06
C LEU A 441 58.25 15.01 -21.41
N ALA A 442 58.93 16.15 -21.30
CA ALA A 442 58.38 17.36 -20.67
C ALA A 442 57.10 17.86 -21.34
N GLN A 443 56.89 17.51 -22.62
CA GLN A 443 55.73 17.89 -23.41
C GLN A 443 54.56 16.89 -23.32
N GLN A 444 54.69 15.79 -22.56
CA GLN A 444 53.70 14.69 -22.49
C GLN A 444 52.83 14.71 -21.23
N SER A 445 51.71 13.97 -21.30
CA SER A 445 50.82 13.75 -20.15
C SER A 445 51.55 13.08 -18.98
N ALA A 446 51.10 13.32 -17.75
CA ALA A 446 51.77 12.79 -16.56
C ALA A 446 51.77 11.25 -16.50
N SER A 447 50.68 10.60 -16.94
CA SER A 447 50.58 9.14 -17.03
C SER A 447 51.59 8.55 -18.02
N LEU A 448 51.74 9.17 -19.20
CA LEU A 448 52.71 8.73 -20.21
C LEU A 448 54.16 9.04 -19.78
N ARG A 449 54.39 10.19 -19.14
CA ARG A 449 55.68 10.52 -18.50
C ARG A 449 56.07 9.42 -17.52
N GLN A 450 55.19 9.07 -16.58
CA GLN A 450 55.42 8.04 -15.57
C GLN A 450 55.66 6.65 -16.19
N LYS A 451 54.89 6.27 -17.21
CA LYS A 451 55.05 5.00 -17.94
C LYS A 451 56.40 4.90 -18.66
N LEU A 452 56.91 6.01 -19.19
CA LEU A 452 58.17 6.08 -19.93
C LEU A 452 59.39 6.27 -19.01
N THR A 453 59.24 7.01 -17.89
CA THR A 453 60.31 7.27 -16.90
C THR A 453 60.37 6.27 -15.75
N ALA A 454 59.45 5.30 -15.71
CA ALA A 454 59.39 4.24 -14.69
C ALA A 454 60.74 3.51 -14.46
N ASN A 455 61.61 3.51 -15.47
CA ASN A 455 62.92 2.87 -15.44
C ASN A 455 64.10 3.85 -15.31
N THR A 456 63.87 5.16 -15.05
CA THR A 456 64.92 6.21 -15.05
C THR A 456 64.94 7.18 -13.84
N ASP A 457 63.88 7.32 -13.03
CA ASP A 457 63.86 8.17 -11.79
C ASP A 457 63.93 7.32 -10.48
N PRO A 458 64.95 7.50 -9.61
CA PRO A 458 65.07 6.76 -8.35
C PRO A 458 63.94 6.97 -7.33
N SER A 459 63.30 8.15 -7.31
CA SER A 459 62.20 8.47 -6.40
C SER A 459 60.91 7.71 -6.74
N GLU A 460 60.76 7.32 -8.00
CA GLU A 460 59.60 6.58 -8.50
C GLU A 460 59.61 5.11 -8.03
N THR A 461 60.79 4.54 -7.79
CA THR A 461 60.91 3.22 -7.17
C THR A 461 60.40 3.24 -5.73
N LEU A 462 60.78 4.26 -4.96
CA LEU A 462 60.29 4.44 -3.58
C LEU A 462 58.79 4.74 -3.51
N ARG A 463 58.22 5.49 -4.47
CA ARG A 463 56.76 5.68 -4.59
C ARG A 463 56.03 4.36 -4.86
N ARG A 464 56.54 3.51 -5.75
CA ARG A 464 55.96 2.18 -6.02
C ARG A 464 56.07 1.24 -4.82
N GLU A 465 57.18 1.28 -4.09
CA GLU A 465 57.34 0.52 -2.85
C GLU A 465 56.39 1.02 -1.76
N ALA A 466 56.20 2.34 -1.65
CA ALA A 466 55.23 2.92 -0.73
C ALA A 466 53.79 2.49 -1.08
N GLN A 467 53.44 2.49 -2.37
CA GLN A 467 52.15 2.02 -2.85
C GLN A 467 51.91 0.54 -2.49
N LYS A 468 52.90 -0.33 -2.71
CA LYS A 468 52.83 -1.74 -2.27
C LYS A 468 52.67 -1.88 -0.75
N ALA A 469 53.33 -1.02 0.04
CA ALA A 469 53.16 -1.01 1.49
C ALA A 469 51.73 -0.61 1.89
N LEU A 470 51.10 0.33 1.17
CA LEU A 470 49.69 0.70 1.39
C LEU A 470 48.73 -0.44 1.04
N GLU A 471 48.96 -1.13 -0.08
CA GLU A 471 48.16 -2.30 -0.48
C GLU A 471 48.22 -3.43 0.55
N ASN A 472 49.36 -3.58 1.24
CA ASN A 472 49.54 -4.52 2.35
C ASN A 472 49.04 -3.98 3.70
N GLY A 473 48.39 -2.82 3.75
CA GLY A 473 47.87 -2.20 4.96
C GLY A 473 48.91 -1.54 5.87
N ASN A 474 50.19 -1.47 5.46
CA ASN A 474 51.28 -0.92 6.26
C ASN A 474 51.51 0.57 5.98
N ARG A 475 50.62 1.41 6.54
CA ARG A 475 50.62 2.87 6.35
C ARG A 475 51.87 3.56 6.91
N VAL A 476 52.45 3.04 8.00
CA VAL A 476 53.66 3.59 8.63
C VAL A 476 54.87 3.44 7.69
N GLN A 477 55.03 2.26 7.10
CA GLN A 477 56.11 1.99 6.14
C GLN A 477 55.93 2.83 4.87
N ALA A 478 54.70 2.96 4.36
CA ALA A 478 54.41 3.81 3.21
C ALA A 478 54.79 5.29 3.45
N ARG A 479 54.48 5.83 4.64
CA ARG A 479 54.85 7.20 5.02
C ARG A 479 56.36 7.41 5.05
N GLN A 480 57.10 6.43 5.59
CA GLN A 480 58.56 6.46 5.62
C GLN A 480 59.15 6.44 4.20
N LEU A 481 58.64 5.56 3.33
CA LEU A 481 59.09 5.43 1.94
C LEU A 481 58.80 6.70 1.12
N LEU A 482 57.63 7.32 1.28
CA LEU A 482 57.30 8.58 0.62
C LEU A 482 58.14 9.76 1.12
N THR A 483 58.43 9.79 2.43
CA THR A 483 59.33 10.81 3.01
C THR A 483 60.76 10.63 2.50
N GLN A 484 61.22 9.40 2.31
CA GLN A 484 62.50 9.11 1.66
C GLN A 484 62.50 9.50 0.18
N ALA A 485 61.41 9.22 -0.55
CA ALA A 485 61.23 9.65 -1.93
C ALA A 485 61.31 11.17 -2.07
N GLN A 486 60.70 11.90 -1.12
CA GLN A 486 60.70 13.37 -1.08
C GLN A 486 62.11 13.92 -0.88
N ARG A 487 62.93 13.29 -0.04
CA ARG A 487 64.34 13.67 0.18
C ARG A 487 65.23 13.33 -1.02
N LYS A 488 64.96 12.21 -1.69
CA LYS A 488 65.73 11.74 -2.87
C LYS A 488 65.48 12.61 -4.10
N ASN A 489 64.23 13.05 -4.32
CA ASN A 489 63.91 14.00 -5.37
C ASN A 489 62.85 15.03 -4.89
N PRO A 490 63.28 16.16 -4.32
CA PRO A 490 62.36 17.21 -3.85
C PRO A 490 61.54 17.88 -4.97
N GLN A 491 61.93 17.71 -6.24
CA GLN A 491 61.22 18.28 -7.40
C GLN A 491 60.06 17.39 -7.89
N ASN A 492 59.94 16.17 -7.39
CA ASN A 492 58.85 15.28 -7.78
C ASN A 492 57.53 15.68 -7.10
N ASN A 493 56.71 16.46 -7.79
CA ASN A 493 55.42 16.97 -7.31
C ASN A 493 54.46 15.85 -6.87
N TRP A 494 54.56 14.65 -7.47
CA TRP A 494 53.69 13.52 -7.16
C TRP A 494 53.95 12.91 -5.77
N VAL A 495 55.19 13.00 -5.27
CA VAL A 495 55.51 12.56 -3.91
C VAL A 495 54.73 13.38 -2.88
N TYR A 496 54.56 14.69 -3.11
CA TYR A 496 53.80 15.58 -2.23
C TYR A 496 52.30 15.22 -2.24
N LEU A 497 51.75 14.87 -3.40
CA LEU A 497 50.36 14.41 -3.51
C LEU A 497 50.14 13.08 -2.77
N ASP A 498 51.03 12.10 -2.95
CA ASP A 498 50.91 10.80 -2.28
C ASP A 498 51.05 10.93 -0.75
N LEU A 499 51.97 11.79 -0.27
CA LEU A 499 52.09 12.11 1.15
C LEU A 499 50.83 12.78 1.69
N ALA A 500 50.27 13.76 0.97
CA ALA A 500 49.05 14.45 1.37
C ALA A 500 47.83 13.51 1.41
N ARG A 501 47.70 12.61 0.42
CA ARG A 501 46.67 11.55 0.41
C ARG A 501 46.79 10.62 1.62
N LEU A 502 48.00 10.17 1.92
CA LEU A 502 48.27 9.31 3.08
C LEU A 502 47.94 10.02 4.40
N MET A 503 48.31 11.29 4.56
CA MET A 503 47.99 12.08 5.75
C MET A 503 46.49 12.32 5.91
N ALA A 504 45.79 12.63 4.81
CA ALA A 504 44.33 12.77 4.81
C ALA A 504 43.64 11.45 5.19
N ALA A 505 44.12 10.31 4.68
CA ALA A 505 43.60 8.98 5.01
C ALA A 505 43.85 8.55 6.48
N ASP A 506 44.82 9.17 7.16
CA ASP A 506 45.11 8.98 8.58
C ASP A 506 44.40 10.02 9.48
N GLY A 507 43.52 10.84 8.91
CA GLY A 507 42.74 11.85 9.64
C GLY A 507 43.48 13.18 9.87
N ASP A 508 44.71 13.34 9.38
CA ASP A 508 45.49 14.57 9.47
C ASP A 508 45.24 15.48 8.24
N SER A 509 44.01 15.99 8.11
CA SER A 509 43.63 16.88 7.01
C SER A 509 44.41 18.20 7.03
N THR A 510 44.79 18.69 8.21
CA THR A 510 45.54 19.94 8.38
C THR A 510 46.97 19.78 7.86
N GLY A 511 47.66 18.70 8.22
CA GLY A 511 48.98 18.37 7.71
C GLY A 511 48.99 18.08 6.21
N ALA A 512 47.97 17.38 5.70
CA ALA A 512 47.80 17.16 4.26
C ALA A 512 47.67 18.47 3.47
N LYS A 513 46.84 19.41 3.96
CA LYS A 513 46.70 20.75 3.36
C LYS A 513 48.02 21.53 3.40
N ASN A 514 48.76 21.46 4.49
CA ASN A 514 50.05 22.14 4.62
C ASN A 514 51.08 21.63 3.60
N ILE A 515 51.18 20.31 3.37
CA ILE A 515 52.07 19.73 2.35
C ILE A 515 51.69 20.20 0.94
N ILE A 516 50.40 20.28 0.63
CA ILE A 516 49.92 20.77 -0.68
C ILE A 516 50.14 22.27 -0.83
N SER A 517 49.96 23.07 0.22
CA SER A 517 50.29 24.50 0.20
C SER A 517 51.79 24.74 0.01
N GLN A 518 52.65 23.92 0.60
CA GLN A 518 54.10 23.97 0.35
C GLN A 518 54.44 23.70 -1.12
N LEU A 519 53.71 22.78 -1.77
CA LEU A 519 53.84 22.52 -3.20
C LEU A 519 53.39 23.74 -4.04
N GLN A 520 52.27 24.37 -3.68
CA GLN A 520 51.70 25.54 -4.38
C GLN A 520 52.59 26.79 -4.33
N ASN A 521 53.40 26.96 -3.27
CA ASN A 521 54.30 28.10 -3.14
C ASN A 521 55.34 28.20 -4.28
N ARG A 522 55.55 27.12 -5.03
CA ARG A 522 56.42 27.09 -6.22
C ARG A 522 55.82 27.82 -7.43
N LYS A 523 54.51 28.09 -7.43
CA LYS A 523 53.78 28.86 -8.46
C LYS A 523 54.05 28.38 -9.90
N THR A 524 54.06 27.07 -10.08
CA THR A 524 54.19 26.47 -11.41
C THR A 524 52.88 25.83 -11.85
N ARG A 525 52.68 25.75 -13.16
CA ARG A 525 51.52 25.09 -13.74
C ARG A 525 51.35 23.64 -13.25
N ASP A 526 52.44 22.88 -13.19
CA ASP A 526 52.42 21.47 -12.75
C ASP A 526 52.07 21.36 -11.25
N THR A 527 52.47 22.33 -10.41
CA THR A 527 52.12 22.33 -8.98
C THR A 527 50.65 22.66 -8.75
N ASP A 528 50.08 23.56 -9.55
CA ASP A 528 48.67 23.93 -9.49
C ASP A 528 47.76 22.79 -9.97
N TYR A 529 48.19 22.06 -11.01
CA TYR A 529 47.50 20.86 -11.47
C TYR A 529 47.51 19.74 -10.41
N VAL A 530 48.69 19.42 -9.85
CA VAL A 530 48.80 18.38 -8.81
C VAL A 530 48.03 18.75 -7.54
N ALA A 531 48.05 20.02 -7.13
CA ALA A 531 47.27 20.46 -5.99
C ALA A 531 45.75 20.45 -6.27
N SER A 532 45.35 20.69 -7.51
CA SER A 532 43.96 20.56 -7.94
C SER A 532 43.45 19.12 -7.82
N LEU A 533 44.27 18.11 -8.13
CA LEU A 533 43.91 16.70 -7.93
C LEU A 533 43.64 16.37 -6.46
N PHE A 534 44.41 16.92 -5.53
CA PHE A 534 44.14 16.78 -4.10
C PHE A 534 42.81 17.44 -3.69
N TYR A 535 42.53 18.66 -4.17
CA TYR A 535 41.30 19.35 -3.80
C TYR A 535 40.04 18.70 -4.40
N VAL A 536 40.14 18.03 -5.55
CA VAL A 536 39.06 17.18 -6.08
C VAL A 536 38.72 16.04 -5.12
N GLU A 537 39.72 15.35 -4.57
CA GLU A 537 39.50 14.26 -3.60
C GLU A 537 38.86 14.75 -2.30
N GLN A 538 39.12 15.99 -1.92
CA GLN A 538 38.51 16.64 -0.75
C GLN A 538 37.15 17.29 -1.05
N LYS A 539 36.63 17.16 -2.27
CA LYS A 539 35.41 17.83 -2.75
C LYS A 539 35.44 19.37 -2.64
N GLU A 540 36.64 19.97 -2.61
CA GLU A 540 36.84 21.42 -2.53
C GLU A 540 36.90 22.05 -3.94
N TRP A 541 35.81 21.90 -4.70
CA TRP A 541 35.74 22.25 -6.13
C TRP A 541 35.97 23.74 -6.44
N ASP A 542 35.64 24.65 -5.52
CA ASP A 542 35.92 26.09 -5.69
C ASP A 542 37.43 26.38 -5.77
N LYS A 543 38.26 25.67 -5.00
CA LYS A 543 39.72 25.84 -5.06
C LYS A 543 40.30 25.31 -6.37
N VAL A 544 39.78 24.19 -6.86
CA VAL A 544 40.14 23.61 -8.17
C VAL A 544 39.84 24.62 -9.28
N PHE A 545 38.65 25.23 -9.25
CA PHE A 545 38.26 26.26 -10.22
C PHE A 545 39.20 27.47 -10.16
N ASN A 546 39.47 28.00 -8.97
CA ASN A 546 40.31 29.20 -8.79
C ASN A 546 41.76 28.98 -9.23
N LEU A 547 42.35 27.80 -8.96
CA LEU A 547 43.70 27.47 -9.39
C LEU A 547 43.80 27.39 -10.92
N LEU A 548 42.96 26.57 -11.55
CA LEU A 548 43.08 26.26 -12.98
C LEU A 548 42.54 27.37 -13.90
N SER A 549 41.57 28.17 -13.43
CA SER A 549 41.04 29.29 -14.22
C SER A 549 42.05 30.41 -14.48
N SER A 550 43.11 30.49 -13.67
CA SER A 550 44.17 31.51 -13.79
C SER A 550 45.19 31.24 -14.91
N HIS A 551 45.18 30.04 -15.51
CA HIS A 551 46.12 29.65 -16.57
C HIS A 551 45.67 30.15 -17.96
N ASN A 552 46.49 30.98 -18.63
CA ASN A 552 46.17 31.58 -19.94
C ASN A 552 46.03 30.59 -21.12
N GLN A 553 46.66 29.39 -21.04
CA GLN A 553 46.53 28.34 -22.06
C GLN A 553 46.44 26.95 -21.41
N GLN A 554 45.25 26.53 -21.02
CA GLN A 554 44.99 25.25 -20.33
C GLN A 554 45.27 24.02 -21.23
N THR A 555 45.82 22.96 -20.65
CA THR A 555 46.00 21.64 -21.26
C THR A 555 44.65 20.93 -21.29
N GLU A 556 44.50 19.89 -22.09
CA GLU A 556 43.26 19.11 -22.12
C GLU A 556 42.89 18.55 -20.73
N ALA A 557 43.88 18.08 -19.96
CA ALA A 557 43.64 17.59 -18.60
C ALA A 557 43.19 18.69 -17.62
N GLU A 558 43.70 19.92 -17.76
CA GLU A 558 43.24 21.06 -16.95
C GLU A 558 41.85 21.54 -17.38
N LYS A 559 41.55 21.53 -18.68
CA LYS A 559 40.22 21.86 -19.20
C LYS A 559 39.16 20.91 -18.66
N GLU A 560 39.44 19.62 -18.68
CA GLU A 560 38.56 18.58 -18.15
C GLU A 560 38.29 18.76 -16.65
N LEU A 561 39.36 18.97 -15.85
CA LEU A 561 39.22 19.19 -14.41
C LEU A 561 38.47 20.50 -14.09
N LEU A 562 38.70 21.55 -14.88
CA LEU A 562 37.99 22.82 -14.75
C LEU A 562 36.51 22.70 -15.13
N GLN A 563 36.16 21.91 -16.15
CA GLN A 563 34.77 21.62 -16.50
C GLN A 563 34.06 20.88 -15.37
N ARG A 564 34.71 19.87 -14.79
CA ARG A 564 34.20 19.12 -13.64
C ARG A 564 34.00 20.01 -12.41
N ALA A 565 34.93 20.93 -12.15
CA ALA A 565 34.79 21.92 -11.08
C ALA A 565 33.61 22.89 -11.30
N ARG A 566 33.37 23.33 -12.55
CA ARG A 566 32.20 24.17 -12.87
C ARG A 566 30.87 23.46 -12.61
N PHE A 567 30.78 22.20 -13.03
CA PHE A 567 29.62 21.34 -12.78
C PHE A 567 29.30 21.24 -11.28
N HIS A 568 30.31 20.93 -10.45
CA HIS A 568 30.12 20.81 -9.00
C HIS A 568 29.79 22.14 -8.31
N ARG A 569 30.26 23.28 -8.81
CA ARG A 569 29.81 24.60 -8.33
C ARG A 569 28.34 24.87 -8.62
N GLN A 570 27.84 24.42 -9.78
CA GLN A 570 26.41 24.53 -10.11
C GLN A 570 25.56 23.58 -9.26
N LEU A 571 26.05 22.38 -8.94
CA LEU A 571 25.40 21.49 -7.97
C LEU A 571 25.33 22.12 -6.56
N ALA A 572 26.40 22.76 -6.10
CA ALA A 572 26.42 23.48 -4.83
C ALA A 572 25.43 24.66 -4.83
N GLN A 573 25.33 25.39 -5.95
CA GLN A 573 24.33 26.46 -6.10
C GLN A 573 22.89 25.93 -6.04
N ALA A 574 22.60 24.80 -6.67
CA ALA A 574 21.31 24.13 -6.56
C ALA A 574 21.01 23.73 -5.10
N GLU A 575 22.01 23.24 -4.37
CA GLU A 575 21.86 22.93 -2.95
C GLU A 575 21.53 24.16 -2.10
N HIS A 576 22.17 25.30 -2.37
CA HIS A 576 21.81 26.56 -1.71
C HIS A 576 20.36 26.97 -1.99
N TYR A 577 19.86 26.81 -3.23
CA TYR A 577 18.46 27.03 -3.53
C TYR A 577 17.53 26.04 -2.82
N ARG A 578 17.95 24.79 -2.66
CA ARG A 578 17.20 23.76 -1.92
C ARG A 578 17.11 24.09 -0.43
N GLN A 579 18.20 24.53 0.18
CA GLN A 579 18.23 24.99 1.57
C GLN A 579 17.39 26.25 1.80
N ALA A 580 17.21 27.06 0.76
CA ALA A 580 16.32 28.21 0.73
C ALA A 580 14.89 27.89 0.25
N GLY A 581 14.50 26.61 0.18
CA GLY A 581 13.13 26.19 -0.19
C GLY A 581 12.74 26.38 -1.66
N ASN A 582 13.61 26.94 -2.51
CA ASN A 582 13.28 27.30 -3.88
C ASN A 582 13.47 26.14 -4.86
N LEU A 583 12.52 25.19 -4.85
CA LEU A 583 12.54 24.01 -5.72
C LEU A 583 12.52 24.34 -7.22
N VAL A 584 11.94 25.47 -7.63
CA VAL A 584 11.93 25.90 -9.03
C VAL A 584 13.35 26.28 -9.49
N ALA A 585 14.06 27.06 -8.68
CA ALA A 585 15.45 27.41 -8.95
C ALA A 585 16.38 26.18 -8.90
N VAL A 586 16.12 25.23 -7.99
CA VAL A 586 16.81 23.92 -7.97
C VAL A 586 16.65 23.22 -9.31
N ARG A 587 15.42 22.97 -9.76
CA ARG A 587 15.14 22.24 -11.01
C ARG A 587 15.69 22.96 -12.24
N ASN A 588 15.58 24.28 -12.30
CA ASN A 588 16.14 25.10 -13.38
C ASN A 588 17.67 25.07 -13.43
N THR A 589 18.32 24.87 -12.27
CA THR A 589 19.78 24.73 -12.19
C THR A 589 20.24 23.32 -12.53
N LEU A 590 19.51 22.28 -12.12
CA LEU A 590 19.90 20.87 -12.31
C LEU A 590 19.68 20.35 -13.73
N ARG A 591 18.55 20.69 -14.38
CA ARG A 591 18.21 20.17 -15.73
C ARG A 591 19.27 20.39 -16.80
N PRO A 592 19.87 21.60 -16.93
CA PRO A 592 20.93 21.82 -17.91
C PRO A 592 22.16 20.93 -17.70
N LEU A 593 22.41 20.50 -16.46
CA LEU A 593 23.58 19.69 -16.11
C LEU A 593 23.51 18.27 -16.69
N ILE A 594 22.30 17.75 -16.94
CA ILE A 594 22.08 16.43 -17.56
C ILE A 594 22.85 16.31 -18.89
N ASN A 595 22.89 17.40 -19.67
CA ASN A 595 23.53 17.42 -20.99
C ASN A 595 24.99 17.90 -20.95
N GLN A 596 25.49 18.36 -19.80
CA GLN A 596 26.83 18.93 -19.64
C GLN A 596 27.79 18.01 -18.87
N ILE A 597 27.26 16.93 -18.30
CA ILE A 597 28.00 16.03 -17.44
C ILE A 597 29.04 15.23 -18.23
N ALA A 598 30.25 15.15 -17.67
CA ALA A 598 31.32 14.32 -18.21
C ALA A 598 31.07 12.84 -17.87
N ASP A 599 31.76 11.91 -18.56
CA ASP A 599 31.54 10.46 -18.49
C ASP A 599 32.12 9.83 -17.19
N TYR A 600 31.74 10.37 -16.03
CA TYR A 600 32.16 9.96 -14.69
C TYR A 600 30.95 9.44 -13.87
N PRO A 601 30.87 8.13 -13.58
CA PRO A 601 29.73 7.53 -12.88
C PRO A 601 29.39 8.16 -11.53
N ASN A 602 30.40 8.63 -10.80
CA ASN A 602 30.19 9.31 -9.52
C ASN A 602 29.45 10.65 -9.67
N ASP A 603 29.80 11.43 -10.69
CA ASP A 603 29.17 12.72 -10.93
C ASP A 603 27.73 12.52 -11.42
N VAL A 604 27.52 11.52 -12.28
CA VAL A 604 26.19 11.13 -12.78
C VAL A 604 25.29 10.71 -11.63
N GLY A 605 25.80 9.86 -10.73
CA GLY A 605 25.08 9.45 -9.54
C GLY A 605 24.71 10.64 -8.64
N GLU A 606 25.64 11.56 -8.39
CA GLU A 606 25.39 12.74 -7.55
C GLU A 606 24.34 13.69 -8.16
N LEU A 607 24.37 13.91 -9.48
CA LEU A 607 23.30 14.67 -10.15
C LEU A 607 21.96 13.94 -10.04
N ALA A 608 21.93 12.64 -10.28
CA ALA A 608 20.71 11.85 -10.23
C ALA A 608 20.07 11.86 -8.82
N GLU A 609 20.84 11.73 -7.74
CA GLU A 609 20.34 11.86 -6.36
C GLU A 609 19.69 13.24 -6.11
N ARG A 610 20.31 14.31 -6.62
CA ARG A 610 19.78 15.68 -6.51
C ARG A 610 18.51 15.87 -7.35
N LEU A 611 18.42 15.20 -8.49
CA LEU A 611 17.19 15.18 -9.30
C LEU A 611 16.05 14.46 -8.56
N VAL A 612 16.30 13.28 -7.97
CA VAL A 612 15.29 12.57 -7.15
C VAL A 612 14.82 13.41 -5.97
N SER A 613 15.74 13.98 -5.20
CA SER A 613 15.38 14.84 -4.05
C SER A 613 14.64 16.12 -4.45
N SER A 614 14.74 16.55 -5.71
CA SER A 614 13.95 17.66 -6.27
C SER A 614 12.61 17.22 -6.88
N GLY A 615 12.30 15.92 -6.90
CA GLY A 615 11.08 15.33 -7.47
C GLY A 615 11.14 15.03 -8.97
N LEU A 616 12.32 15.09 -9.60
CA LEU A 616 12.54 14.79 -11.02
C LEU A 616 12.94 13.32 -11.22
N ASN A 617 12.08 12.41 -10.77
CA ASN A 617 12.38 10.98 -10.67
C ASN A 617 12.65 10.31 -12.02
N ASP A 618 11.85 10.62 -13.03
CA ASP A 618 11.99 10.01 -14.36
C ASP A 618 13.28 10.47 -15.05
N GLU A 619 13.63 11.75 -14.92
CA GLU A 619 14.89 12.31 -15.45
C GLU A 619 16.11 11.69 -14.74
N ALA A 620 16.03 11.50 -13.42
CA ALA A 620 17.08 10.84 -12.64
C ALA A 620 17.27 9.37 -13.05
N LEU A 621 16.17 8.62 -13.19
CA LEU A 621 16.21 7.22 -13.60
C LEU A 621 16.78 7.08 -15.01
N GLN A 622 16.33 7.91 -15.95
CA GLN A 622 16.82 7.89 -17.32
C GLN A 622 18.32 8.23 -17.39
N LEU A 623 18.79 9.19 -16.57
CA LEU A 623 20.20 9.54 -16.47
C LEU A 623 21.05 8.34 -15.99
N VAL A 624 20.60 7.67 -14.93
CA VAL A 624 21.24 6.46 -14.36
C VAL A 624 21.26 5.30 -15.37
N GLU A 625 20.13 5.01 -16.01
CA GLU A 625 20.03 3.91 -16.98
C GLU A 625 20.87 4.16 -18.24
N ASN A 626 20.91 5.40 -18.72
CA ASN A 626 21.74 5.78 -19.86
C ASN A 626 23.23 5.63 -19.58
N ASP A 627 23.68 5.96 -18.36
CA ASP A 627 25.10 5.82 -18.00
C ASP A 627 25.51 4.36 -17.87
N ILE A 628 24.69 3.52 -17.24
CA ILE A 628 24.90 2.07 -17.16
C ILE A 628 24.93 1.45 -18.56
N ALA A 629 24.07 1.90 -19.48
CA ALA A 629 24.00 1.39 -20.86
C ALA A 629 25.27 1.67 -21.69
N LYS A 630 26.08 2.68 -21.34
CA LYS A 630 27.38 2.93 -21.98
C LYS A 630 28.46 1.91 -21.60
N GLY A 631 28.18 1.07 -20.60
CA GLY A 631 29.08 0.05 -20.06
C GLY A 631 29.70 0.47 -18.73
N THR A 632 29.67 -0.45 -17.77
CA THR A 632 30.18 -0.26 -16.41
C THR A 632 31.71 -0.27 -16.36
N LYS A 633 32.29 0.67 -15.61
CA LYS A 633 33.76 0.79 -15.45
C LYS A 633 34.11 1.19 -14.01
N GLY A 634 35.24 0.68 -13.51
CA GLY A 634 35.72 1.00 -12.16
C GLY A 634 35.15 0.08 -11.09
N SER A 635 34.93 0.63 -9.89
CA SER A 635 34.38 -0.10 -8.74
C SER A 635 32.88 0.13 -8.55
N VAL A 636 32.23 -0.72 -7.76
CA VAL A 636 30.83 -0.53 -7.33
C VAL A 636 30.67 0.79 -6.56
N GLY A 637 31.70 1.24 -5.84
CA GLY A 637 31.72 2.53 -5.17
C GLY A 637 31.51 3.71 -6.13
N ASN A 638 32.01 3.60 -7.36
CA ASN A 638 31.81 4.62 -8.40
C ASN A 638 30.34 4.79 -8.82
N TYR A 639 29.51 3.79 -8.54
CA TYR A 639 28.09 3.75 -8.86
C TYR A 639 27.21 3.87 -7.60
N ALA A 640 27.76 4.25 -6.44
CA ALA A 640 26.99 4.38 -5.20
C ALA A 640 25.76 5.30 -5.36
N GLY A 641 25.92 6.44 -6.07
CA GLY A 641 24.79 7.34 -6.33
C GLY A 641 23.71 6.73 -7.25
N HIS A 642 24.11 5.90 -8.23
CA HIS A 642 23.16 5.16 -9.06
C HIS A 642 22.37 4.15 -8.21
N ILE A 643 23.06 3.42 -7.33
CA ILE A 643 22.46 2.44 -6.42
C ILE A 643 21.46 3.13 -5.48
N ASN A 644 21.81 4.29 -4.92
CA ASN A 644 20.92 5.06 -4.06
C ASN A 644 19.65 5.52 -4.78
N VAL A 645 19.79 6.08 -5.98
CA VAL A 645 18.64 6.47 -6.84
C VAL A 645 17.74 5.26 -7.14
N LEU A 646 18.33 4.13 -7.54
CA LEU A 646 17.58 2.91 -7.79
C LEU A 646 16.86 2.43 -6.52
N ASN A 647 17.48 2.50 -5.34
CA ASN A 647 16.85 2.14 -4.07
C ASN A 647 15.68 3.07 -3.73
N GLU A 648 15.84 4.39 -3.84
CA GLU A 648 14.79 5.38 -3.57
C GLU A 648 13.59 5.25 -4.51
N LEU A 649 13.85 4.91 -5.79
CA LEU A 649 12.81 4.67 -6.80
C LEU A 649 12.23 3.24 -6.77
N GLY A 650 12.56 2.44 -5.76
CA GLY A 650 12.03 1.09 -5.56
C GLY A 650 12.55 0.02 -6.53
N ARG A 651 13.66 0.30 -7.24
CA ARG A 651 14.33 -0.58 -8.21
C ARG A 651 15.42 -1.44 -7.58
N TYR A 652 15.11 -2.11 -6.47
CA TYR A 652 16.08 -2.88 -5.66
C TYR A 652 16.79 -4.00 -6.43
N THR A 653 16.14 -4.60 -7.43
CA THR A 653 16.72 -5.65 -8.28
C THR A 653 17.77 -5.10 -9.22
N GLN A 654 17.54 -3.91 -9.81
CA GLN A 654 18.53 -3.22 -10.63
C GLN A 654 19.72 -2.76 -9.77
N ALA A 655 19.46 -2.19 -8.59
CA ALA A 655 20.50 -1.84 -7.63
C ALA A 655 21.37 -3.05 -7.25
N SER A 656 20.74 -4.18 -6.91
CA SER A 656 21.43 -5.42 -6.56
C SER A 656 22.21 -6.01 -7.76
N SER A 657 21.71 -5.84 -8.98
CA SER A 657 22.39 -6.30 -10.20
C SER A 657 23.66 -5.49 -10.45
N LEU A 658 23.60 -4.17 -10.25
CA LEU A 658 24.76 -3.28 -10.40
C LEU A 658 25.81 -3.55 -9.32
N ILE A 659 25.38 -3.78 -8.06
CA ILE A 659 26.29 -4.18 -6.97
C ILE A 659 27.00 -5.51 -7.27
N ASN A 660 26.37 -6.41 -8.03
CA ASN A 660 26.91 -7.72 -8.38
C ASN A 660 27.48 -7.81 -9.80
N ASP A 661 27.64 -6.67 -10.49
CA ASP A 661 28.18 -6.63 -11.85
C ASP A 661 29.63 -7.17 -11.86
N PRO A 662 29.93 -8.25 -12.62
CA PRO A 662 31.27 -8.83 -12.71
C PRO A 662 32.35 -7.84 -13.16
N ALA A 663 31.99 -6.86 -14.00
CA ALA A 663 32.92 -5.84 -14.48
C ALA A 663 33.35 -4.89 -13.35
N LEU A 664 32.47 -4.63 -12.39
CA LEU A 664 32.75 -3.77 -11.24
C LEU A 664 33.42 -4.53 -10.09
N GLN A 665 33.20 -5.85 -9.96
CA GLN A 665 33.73 -6.65 -8.85
C GLN A 665 35.27 -6.61 -8.75
N GLN A 666 35.98 -6.54 -9.88
CA GLN A 666 37.44 -6.66 -9.89
C GLN A 666 38.14 -5.51 -9.15
N GLU A 667 37.54 -4.32 -9.16
CA GLU A 667 38.10 -3.11 -8.53
C GLU A 667 37.36 -2.72 -7.24
N THR A 668 36.40 -3.53 -6.77
CA THR A 668 35.56 -3.20 -5.61
C THR A 668 36.12 -3.74 -4.30
N PRO A 669 36.40 -2.88 -3.31
CA PRO A 669 36.72 -3.33 -1.96
C PRO A 669 35.55 -4.10 -1.32
N ILE A 670 35.86 -5.24 -0.70
CA ILE A 670 34.85 -6.13 -0.07
C ILE A 670 33.98 -5.38 0.95
N VAL A 671 34.59 -4.49 1.74
CA VAL A 671 33.88 -3.69 2.76
C VAL A 671 32.86 -2.75 2.12
N GLU A 672 33.22 -2.14 1.00
CA GLU A 672 32.37 -1.18 0.30
C GLU A 672 31.18 -1.88 -0.39
N LYS A 673 31.45 -3.02 -1.03
CA LYS A 673 30.38 -3.89 -1.55
C LYS A 673 29.37 -4.24 -0.46
N LYS A 674 29.86 -4.75 0.67
CA LYS A 674 29.01 -5.19 1.79
C LYS A 674 28.14 -4.05 2.33
N ARG A 675 28.71 -2.85 2.47
CA ARG A 675 27.97 -1.65 2.92
C ARG A 675 26.81 -1.31 1.97
N LEU A 676 27.04 -1.36 0.66
CA LEU A 676 25.99 -1.06 -0.33
C LEU A 676 24.91 -2.16 -0.39
N GLU A 677 25.29 -3.43 -0.23
CA GLU A 677 24.33 -4.53 -0.10
C GLU A 677 23.41 -4.35 1.12
N VAL A 678 23.98 -3.99 2.27
CA VAL A 678 23.22 -3.70 3.49
C VAL A 678 22.28 -2.52 3.27
N ALA A 679 22.78 -1.40 2.71
CA ALA A 679 21.96 -0.21 2.44
C ALA A 679 20.76 -0.51 1.53
N THR A 680 20.97 -1.28 0.45
CA THR A 680 19.89 -1.74 -0.44
C THR A 680 18.86 -2.61 0.30
N LYS A 681 19.31 -3.52 1.18
CA LYS A 681 18.40 -4.38 1.97
C LYS A 681 17.60 -3.59 3.00
N VAL A 682 18.22 -2.62 3.66
CA VAL A 682 17.52 -1.70 4.57
C VAL A 682 16.46 -0.90 3.82
N ALA A 683 16.82 -0.27 2.69
CA ALA A 683 15.87 0.50 1.88
C ALA A 683 14.70 -0.35 1.37
N GLN A 684 14.97 -1.59 0.94
CA GLN A 684 13.94 -2.55 0.54
C GLN A 684 13.00 -2.88 1.69
N ALA A 685 13.53 -3.16 2.88
CA ALA A 685 12.73 -3.49 4.06
C ALA A 685 11.90 -2.31 4.54
N ASP A 686 12.46 -1.10 4.54
CA ASP A 686 11.74 0.12 4.92
C ASP A 686 10.57 0.40 3.96
N ASN A 687 10.77 0.23 2.65
CA ASN A 687 9.68 0.38 1.67
C ASN A 687 8.56 -0.65 1.87
N LEU A 688 8.90 -1.90 2.16
CA LEU A 688 7.91 -2.95 2.48
C LEU A 688 7.15 -2.62 3.77
N ARG A 689 7.85 -2.11 4.79
CA ARG A 689 7.25 -1.67 6.05
C ARG A 689 6.25 -0.54 5.81
N GLU A 690 6.61 0.45 5.01
CA GLU A 690 5.75 1.59 4.66
C GLU A 690 4.50 1.19 3.86
N LYS A 691 4.60 0.14 3.03
CA LYS A 691 3.45 -0.47 2.33
C LYS A 691 2.55 -1.32 3.24
N GLY A 692 2.94 -1.54 4.50
CA GLY A 692 2.23 -2.41 5.43
C GLY A 692 2.56 -3.90 5.28
N GLU A 693 3.51 -4.27 4.42
CA GLU A 693 3.99 -5.64 4.21
C GLU A 693 5.02 -6.05 5.27
N ILE A 694 4.65 -5.94 6.56
CA ILE A 694 5.60 -6.03 7.68
C ILE A 694 6.32 -7.39 7.75
N LYS A 695 5.63 -8.48 7.38
CA LYS A 695 6.25 -9.82 7.31
C LYS A 695 7.37 -9.87 6.26
N ALA A 696 7.13 -9.32 5.07
CA ALA A 696 8.12 -9.29 4.00
C ALA A 696 9.33 -8.41 4.38
N ALA A 697 9.09 -7.30 5.09
CA ALA A 697 10.15 -6.46 5.64
C ALA A 697 11.02 -7.23 6.66
N TYR A 698 10.37 -7.95 7.58
CA TYR A 698 11.05 -8.81 8.57
C TYR A 698 11.89 -9.89 7.89
N ASP A 699 11.30 -10.64 6.95
CA ASP A 699 11.98 -11.73 6.23
C ASP A 699 13.21 -11.20 5.46
N THR A 700 13.08 -10.02 4.84
CA THR A 700 14.18 -9.35 4.13
C THR A 700 15.38 -9.07 5.06
N LEU A 701 15.11 -8.52 6.25
CA LEU A 701 16.16 -8.16 7.21
C LEU A 701 16.77 -9.38 7.90
N VAL A 702 15.96 -10.38 8.28
CA VAL A 702 16.49 -11.59 8.94
C VAL A 702 17.41 -12.38 8.02
N VAL A 703 17.10 -12.45 6.71
CA VAL A 703 17.99 -13.07 5.73
C VAL A 703 19.32 -12.32 5.65
N ALA A 704 19.31 -10.99 5.63
CA ALA A 704 20.52 -10.19 5.63
C ALA A 704 21.33 -10.35 6.94
N LEU A 705 20.66 -10.37 8.09
CA LEU A 705 21.28 -10.55 9.41
C LEU A 705 21.95 -11.92 9.58
N LYS A 706 21.52 -12.97 8.87
CA LYS A 706 22.25 -14.26 8.87
C LYS A 706 23.69 -14.12 8.38
N SER A 707 23.92 -13.22 7.42
CA SER A 707 25.26 -12.94 6.88
C SER A 707 26.03 -11.90 7.71
N SER A 708 25.30 -11.01 8.40
CA SER A 708 25.86 -9.89 9.15
C SER A 708 25.10 -9.66 10.46
N PRO A 709 25.27 -10.52 11.48
CA PRO A 709 24.40 -10.53 12.67
C PRO A 709 24.48 -9.26 13.53
N ASN A 710 25.63 -8.59 13.52
CA ASN A 710 25.91 -7.41 14.36
C ASN A 710 25.94 -6.11 13.55
N ASP A 711 25.37 -6.11 12.34
CA ASP A 711 25.35 -4.90 11.52
C ASP A 711 24.35 -3.86 12.08
N PRO A 712 24.79 -2.64 12.41
CA PRO A 712 23.93 -1.65 13.05
C PRO A 712 22.76 -1.19 12.19
N ASP A 713 22.96 -1.05 10.88
CA ASP A 713 21.92 -0.53 9.98
C ASP A 713 20.79 -1.57 9.82
N LEU A 714 21.15 -2.85 9.73
CA LEU A 714 20.18 -3.95 9.71
C LEU A 714 19.41 -4.07 11.04
N LEU A 715 20.09 -3.95 12.18
CA LEU A 715 19.47 -4.00 13.50
C LEU A 715 18.56 -2.78 13.73
N MET A 716 18.97 -1.59 13.30
CA MET A 716 18.15 -0.37 13.37
C MET A 716 16.89 -0.49 12.50
N ALA A 717 17.01 -1.04 11.29
CA ALA A 717 15.87 -1.33 10.44
C ALA A 717 14.92 -2.37 11.08
N LEU A 718 15.47 -3.42 11.70
CA LEU A 718 14.70 -4.44 12.39
C LEU A 718 13.95 -3.86 13.60
N SER A 719 14.57 -2.94 14.34
CA SER A 719 13.93 -2.17 15.41
C SER A 719 12.68 -1.43 14.91
N ARG A 720 12.77 -0.73 13.77
CA ARG A 720 11.61 -0.05 13.15
C ARG A 720 10.52 -1.03 12.69
N VAL A 721 10.89 -2.23 12.23
CA VAL A 721 9.94 -3.30 11.90
C VAL A 721 9.20 -3.81 13.14
N TYR A 722 9.88 -4.00 14.28
CA TYR A 722 9.22 -4.37 15.54
C TYR A 722 8.29 -3.28 16.06
N LEU A 723 8.67 -2.00 15.94
CA LEU A 723 7.78 -0.89 16.26
C LEU A 723 6.51 -0.90 15.41
N ALA A 724 6.63 -1.18 14.11
CA ALA A 724 5.48 -1.29 13.21
C ALA A 724 4.53 -2.47 13.54
N GLN A 725 4.99 -3.48 14.29
CA GLN A 725 4.15 -4.57 14.81
C GLN A 725 3.62 -4.31 16.23
N SER A 726 3.72 -3.09 16.74
CA SER A 726 3.35 -2.75 18.13
C SER A 726 4.15 -3.55 19.18
N MET A 727 5.41 -3.88 18.89
CA MET A 727 6.34 -4.58 19.79
C MET A 727 7.49 -3.67 20.26
N PRO A 728 7.22 -2.57 20.98
CA PRO A 728 8.25 -1.60 21.36
C PRO A 728 9.30 -2.16 22.32
N GLU A 729 9.00 -3.17 23.12
CA GLU A 729 9.99 -3.81 24.02
C GLU A 729 11.10 -4.54 23.25
N GLN A 730 10.78 -5.18 22.12
CA GLN A 730 11.79 -5.86 21.31
C GLN A 730 12.66 -4.85 20.57
N SER A 731 12.06 -3.76 20.11
CA SER A 731 12.78 -2.61 19.55
C SER A 731 13.73 -1.98 20.59
N ASP A 732 13.26 -1.72 21.82
CA ASP A 732 14.08 -1.15 22.90
C ASP A 732 15.29 -2.05 23.25
N LYS A 733 15.13 -3.37 23.23
CA LYS A 733 16.24 -4.33 23.42
C LYS A 733 17.30 -4.21 22.32
N ILE A 734 16.89 -4.09 21.07
CA ILE A 734 17.81 -3.93 19.93
C ILE A 734 18.57 -2.60 20.05
N LEU A 735 17.86 -1.50 20.31
CA LEU A 735 18.48 -0.18 20.45
C LEU A 735 19.42 -0.13 21.66
N SER A 736 19.05 -0.77 22.77
CA SER A 736 19.91 -0.88 23.96
C SER A 736 21.18 -1.69 23.70
N TYR A 737 21.10 -2.72 22.84
CA TYR A 737 22.28 -3.46 22.39
C TYR A 737 23.19 -2.60 21.53
N LEU A 738 22.62 -1.88 20.55
CA LEU A 738 23.38 -0.96 19.68
C LEU A 738 24.07 0.15 20.48
N GLU A 739 23.40 0.71 21.50
CA GLU A 739 23.98 1.73 22.37
C GLU A 739 25.22 1.22 23.11
N LYS A 740 25.21 -0.02 23.60
CA LYS A 740 26.34 -0.63 24.32
C LYS A 740 27.53 -0.89 23.41
N GLU A 741 27.27 -1.35 22.19
CA GLU A 741 28.31 -1.72 21.23
C GLU A 741 28.97 -0.49 20.57
N GLN A 742 28.21 0.57 20.29
CA GLN A 742 28.65 1.66 19.41
C GLN A 742 28.60 3.05 20.07
N GLY A 743 28.03 3.16 21.27
CA GLY A 743 27.77 4.43 21.93
C GLY A 743 26.51 5.13 21.40
N LYS A 744 26.21 6.31 21.93
CA LYS A 744 25.05 7.12 21.53
C LYS A 744 25.37 8.00 20.33
N ASP A 745 24.54 7.93 19.30
CA ASP A 745 24.49 8.90 18.22
C ASP A 745 23.07 9.47 18.03
N THR A 746 22.94 10.53 17.23
CA THR A 746 21.65 11.21 17.03
C THR A 746 20.59 10.29 16.42
N LYS A 747 20.97 9.36 15.53
CA LYS A 747 20.04 8.42 14.87
C LYS A 747 19.46 7.42 15.87
N LEU A 748 20.33 6.89 16.74
CA LEU A 748 19.93 5.98 17.81
C LEU A 748 19.02 6.69 18.82
N ILE A 749 19.34 7.92 19.21
CA ILE A 749 18.49 8.71 20.10
C ILE A 749 17.11 8.97 19.46
N GLN A 750 17.06 9.30 18.17
CA GLN A 750 15.78 9.47 17.44
C GLN A 750 14.94 8.19 17.44
N ALA A 751 15.56 7.03 17.15
CA ALA A 751 14.88 5.75 17.21
C ALA A 751 14.38 5.44 18.65
N GLN A 752 15.16 5.77 19.67
CA GLN A 752 14.75 5.60 21.08
C GLN A 752 13.57 6.52 21.45
N ILE A 753 13.51 7.74 20.88
CA ILE A 753 12.36 8.65 21.05
C ILE A 753 11.11 8.02 20.43
N GLU A 754 11.20 7.45 19.22
CA GLU A 754 10.08 6.75 18.57
C GLU A 754 9.58 5.56 19.41
N VAL A 755 10.50 4.79 20.00
CA VAL A 755 10.15 3.71 20.94
C VAL A 755 9.43 4.26 22.16
N ALA A 756 9.95 5.32 22.79
CA ALA A 756 9.34 5.92 23.98
C ALA A 756 7.94 6.49 23.68
N LEU A 757 7.75 7.12 22.51
CA LEU A 757 6.44 7.57 22.02
C LEU A 757 5.47 6.40 21.83
N ALA A 758 5.93 5.29 21.23
CA ALA A 758 5.14 4.06 21.07
C ALA A 758 4.78 3.41 22.43
N GLN A 759 5.67 3.52 23.42
CA GLN A 759 5.43 3.08 24.81
C GLN A 759 4.55 4.03 25.62
N GLN A 760 4.19 5.20 25.06
CA GLN A 760 3.49 6.28 25.78
C GLN A 760 4.29 6.84 26.98
N ASP A 761 5.62 6.71 26.97
CA ASP A 761 6.52 7.25 27.98
C ASP A 761 7.05 8.63 27.57
N GLY A 762 6.22 9.66 27.79
CA GLY A 762 6.56 11.03 27.42
C GLY A 762 7.72 11.63 28.23
N ARG A 763 8.01 11.12 29.43
CA ARG A 763 9.15 11.59 30.24
C ARG A 763 10.46 11.10 29.65
N LYS A 764 10.55 9.79 29.35
CA LYS A 764 11.72 9.21 28.66
C LYS A 764 11.92 9.88 27.30
N ALA A 765 10.85 10.07 26.53
CA ALA A 765 10.93 10.75 25.23
C ALA A 765 11.45 12.20 25.36
N GLN A 766 11.00 12.95 26.37
CA GLN A 766 11.48 14.31 26.64
C GLN A 766 12.96 14.37 27.05
N GLN A 767 13.42 13.42 27.88
CA GLN A 767 14.83 13.30 28.28
C GLN A 767 15.74 12.95 27.10
N LEU A 768 15.27 12.10 26.19
CA LEU A 768 15.98 11.75 24.96
C LEU A 768 16.02 12.93 23.99
N LEU A 769 14.92 13.66 23.82
CA LEU A 769 14.87 14.85 22.96
C LEU A 769 15.86 15.93 23.41
N GLN A 770 16.07 16.11 24.72
CA GLN A 770 17.04 17.06 25.27
C GLN A 770 18.50 16.70 24.95
N GLN A 771 18.79 15.46 24.55
CA GLN A 771 20.12 15.04 24.11
C GLN A 771 20.40 15.39 22.64
N ILE A 772 19.37 15.79 21.88
CA ILE A 772 19.48 16.26 20.50
C ILE A 772 19.52 17.80 20.51
N PRO A 773 20.43 18.46 19.78
CA PRO A 773 20.45 19.91 19.68
C PRO A 773 19.10 20.45 19.17
N SER A 774 18.55 21.43 19.87
CA SER A 774 17.32 22.13 19.46
C SER A 774 17.45 22.63 18.02
N SER A 775 16.47 22.28 17.18
CA SER A 775 16.46 22.67 15.77
C SER A 775 15.15 23.35 15.43
N SER A 776 15.23 24.36 14.57
CA SER A 776 14.06 25.00 13.98
C SER A 776 13.55 24.25 12.76
N GLN A 777 13.96 23.00 12.54
CA GLN A 777 13.48 22.18 11.42
C GLN A 777 12.08 21.62 11.72
N PRO A 778 11.15 21.58 10.74
CA PRO A 778 9.78 21.09 10.95
C PRO A 778 9.72 19.71 11.62
N ALA A 779 10.56 18.76 11.20
CA ALA A 779 10.58 17.40 11.78
C ALA A 779 10.87 17.39 13.29
N TYR A 780 11.79 18.23 13.76
CA TYR A 780 12.09 18.36 15.20
C TYR A 780 10.90 18.97 15.95
N LEU A 781 10.28 20.01 15.39
CA LEU A 781 9.13 20.68 16.01
C LEU A 781 7.91 19.75 16.10
N LEU A 782 7.65 18.92 15.08
CA LEU A 782 6.58 17.93 15.09
C LEU A 782 6.81 16.85 16.14
N GLN A 783 8.03 16.31 16.24
CA GLN A 783 8.37 15.31 17.26
C GLN A 783 8.29 15.91 18.68
N ALA A 784 8.80 17.13 18.87
CA ALA A 784 8.68 17.86 20.13
C ALA A 784 7.21 18.13 20.51
N ALA A 785 6.36 18.45 19.53
CA ALA A 785 4.92 18.63 19.75
C ALA A 785 4.23 17.34 20.18
N GLN A 786 4.57 16.19 19.57
CA GLN A 786 4.05 14.88 19.97
C GLN A 786 4.44 14.54 21.41
N ILE A 787 5.68 14.80 21.80
CA ILE A 787 6.16 14.58 23.18
C ILE A 787 5.44 15.51 24.16
N ALA A 788 5.31 16.80 23.83
CA ALA A 788 4.58 17.76 24.65
C ALA A 788 3.10 17.34 24.83
N GLN A 789 2.45 16.90 23.75
CA GLN A 789 1.08 16.39 23.78
C GLN A 789 0.95 15.12 24.65
N LEU A 790 1.92 14.20 24.55
CA LEU A 790 1.96 12.99 25.36
C LEU A 790 2.14 13.31 26.86
N ASN A 791 2.92 14.35 27.19
CA ASN A 791 3.12 14.85 28.54
C ASN A 791 1.96 15.72 29.07
N GLY A 792 0.90 15.94 28.27
CA GLY A 792 -0.23 16.80 28.65
C GLY A 792 0.05 18.30 28.53
N GLU A 793 1.19 18.71 27.98
CA GLU A 793 1.57 20.10 27.73
C GLU A 793 0.90 20.62 26.44
N ASN A 794 -0.44 20.61 26.41
CA ASN A 794 -1.24 20.83 25.20
C ASN A 794 -0.99 22.21 24.58
N ARG A 795 -0.85 23.27 25.39
CA ARG A 795 -0.54 24.62 24.88
C ARG A 795 0.84 24.68 24.23
N LYS A 796 1.84 24.04 24.83
CA LYS A 796 3.21 23.98 24.28
C LYS A 796 3.23 23.16 22.99
N ALA A 797 2.51 22.03 22.94
CA ALA A 797 2.34 21.24 21.72
C ALA A 797 1.70 22.07 20.60
N LEU A 798 0.66 22.84 20.92
CA LEU A 798 0.00 23.73 19.97
C LEU A 798 0.94 24.83 19.44
N THR A 799 1.74 25.46 20.32
CA THR A 799 2.77 26.43 19.89
C THR A 799 3.80 25.79 18.96
N LEU A 800 4.30 24.59 19.29
CA LEU A 800 5.27 23.86 18.47
C LEU A 800 4.70 23.48 17.09
N LEU A 801 3.45 23.01 17.03
CA LEU A 801 2.77 22.72 15.76
C LEU A 801 2.54 23.98 14.92
N ARG A 802 2.16 25.10 15.55
CA ARG A 802 2.02 26.39 14.87
C ARG A 802 3.37 26.87 14.34
N SER A 803 4.45 26.76 15.13
CA SER A 803 5.81 27.08 14.65
C SER A 803 6.23 26.22 13.46
N ALA A 804 5.93 24.92 13.48
CA ALA A 804 6.17 24.02 12.36
C ALA A 804 5.34 24.42 11.12
N GLN A 805 4.10 24.85 11.32
CA GLN A 805 3.23 25.34 10.25
C GLN A 805 3.75 26.65 9.64
N TRP A 806 4.12 27.65 10.44
CA TRP A 806 4.59 28.95 9.97
C TRP A 806 5.82 28.84 9.07
N GLN A 807 6.79 28.01 9.43
CA GLN A 807 7.99 27.77 8.63
C GLN A 807 7.70 27.14 7.26
N ASN A 808 6.62 26.38 7.14
CA ASN A 808 6.18 25.82 5.85
C ASN A 808 5.35 26.81 5.01
N THR A 809 4.93 27.96 5.55
CA THR A 809 3.99 28.88 4.86
C THR A 809 4.67 30.13 4.29
N ASP A 810 5.73 30.65 4.92
CA ASP A 810 6.44 31.87 4.48
C ASP A 810 7.25 31.69 3.16
N ASP A 811 7.56 30.46 2.75
CA ASP A 811 8.25 30.16 1.48
C ASP A 811 7.36 30.30 0.23
N SER A 812 6.05 30.54 0.40
CA SER A 812 5.10 30.67 -0.71
C SER A 812 4.89 32.11 -1.20
N VAL A 813 5.35 33.12 -0.45
CA VAL A 813 5.12 34.53 -0.77
C VAL A 813 6.39 35.31 -0.44
N LEU A 814 7.36 35.39 -1.37
CA LEU A 814 8.21 36.57 -1.58
C LEU A 814 9.16 36.40 -2.79
N ASN A 815 9.06 37.36 -3.73
CA ASN A 815 10.01 37.76 -4.79
C ASN A 815 10.04 37.00 -6.13
N THR A 816 9.05 37.27 -6.98
CA THR A 816 9.30 37.52 -8.43
C THR A 816 8.93 38.95 -8.78
N SER A 817 9.93 39.82 -8.79
CA SER A 817 9.84 41.17 -9.37
C SER A 817 10.85 41.28 -10.50
N ALA A 818 10.50 40.78 -11.69
CA ALA A 818 10.92 41.31 -12.99
C ALA A 818 10.40 40.42 -14.15
N GLY A 819 9.56 41.01 -15.01
CA GLY A 819 9.38 40.54 -16.39
C GLY A 819 8.06 39.85 -16.70
N GLN A 820 7.03 40.65 -16.99
CA GLN A 820 5.86 40.20 -17.76
C GLN A 820 6.27 39.69 -19.14
N LEU A 821 5.77 38.53 -19.57
CA LEU A 821 5.07 38.35 -20.86
C LEU A 821 4.41 36.96 -20.97
N ARG A 822 3.07 36.99 -20.87
CA ARG A 822 2.01 36.20 -21.54
C ARG A 822 2.26 34.74 -21.94
N ALA A 823 1.47 33.90 -21.25
CA ALA A 823 0.68 32.76 -21.72
C ALA A 823 0.79 32.33 -23.19
N LEU A 824 1.17 31.06 -23.38
CA LEU A 824 0.55 30.18 -24.35
C LEU A 824 0.15 28.88 -23.64
N GLU A 825 -1.14 28.61 -23.68
CA GLU A 825 -1.78 27.36 -23.30
C GLU A 825 -1.12 26.20 -24.05
N SER A 826 -0.70 25.18 -23.31
CA SER A 826 -0.82 23.81 -23.77
C SER A 826 -1.18 22.96 -22.57
N ASP A 827 -2.37 22.39 -22.62
CA ASP A 827 -2.80 21.28 -21.77
C ASP A 827 -1.73 20.20 -21.82
N ASN A 828 -1.03 20.03 -20.70
CA ASN A 828 -0.53 18.72 -20.28
C ASN A 828 -0.09 18.77 -18.82
N THR A 829 -0.86 18.06 -17.99
CA THR A 829 -0.39 17.32 -16.81
C THR A 829 0.28 18.14 -15.70
N ALA A 830 -0.57 18.74 -14.85
CA ALA A 830 -0.27 18.90 -13.44
C ALA A 830 -0.20 17.51 -12.77
N ILE A 831 0.88 16.76 -13.01
CA ILE A 831 1.14 15.46 -12.39
C ILE A 831 1.93 15.65 -11.08
N ALA A 832 1.24 15.29 -9.99
CA ALA A 832 1.77 14.56 -8.83
C ALA A 832 2.90 15.14 -7.96
N GLY A 833 3.15 16.45 -7.93
CA GLY A 833 3.87 17.07 -6.81
C GLY A 833 2.94 17.29 -5.61
N SER A 834 3.30 16.84 -4.41
CA SER A 834 2.67 17.07 -3.08
C SER A 834 1.61 16.09 -2.54
N ILE A 835 1.65 14.78 -2.84
CA ILE A 835 0.85 13.83 -2.03
C ILE A 835 1.44 13.64 -0.62
N TYR A 836 2.78 13.68 -0.48
CA TYR A 836 3.45 13.54 0.82
C TYR A 836 3.37 14.82 1.68
N GLU A 837 3.70 16.00 1.14
CA GLU A 837 3.58 17.28 1.88
C GLU A 837 2.13 17.64 2.25
N ARG A 838 1.12 17.32 1.41
CA ARG A 838 -0.29 17.57 1.76
C ARG A 838 -0.80 16.63 2.85
N LYS A 839 -0.32 15.39 2.93
CA LYS A 839 -0.70 14.44 3.99
C LYS A 839 -0.16 14.87 5.35
N GLU A 840 1.10 15.30 5.43
CA GLU A 840 1.69 15.80 6.67
C GLU A 840 0.99 17.09 7.12
N MET A 841 0.75 18.06 6.24
CA MET A 841 0.06 19.31 6.61
C MET A 841 -1.40 19.10 7.03
N ALA A 842 -2.12 18.18 6.40
CA ALA A 842 -3.47 17.82 6.83
C ALA A 842 -3.49 17.12 8.21
N SER A 843 -2.45 16.37 8.55
CA SER A 843 -2.29 15.78 9.89
C SER A 843 -1.96 16.84 10.95
N VAL A 844 -1.06 17.78 10.65
CA VAL A 844 -0.69 18.90 11.53
C VAL A 844 -1.91 19.80 11.80
N GLN A 845 -2.67 20.16 10.77
CA GLN A 845 -3.87 20.98 10.91
C GLN A 845 -4.96 20.29 11.75
N ARG A 846 -5.03 18.96 11.71
CA ARG A 846 -5.93 18.16 12.57
C ARG A 846 -5.46 18.20 14.01
N SER A 847 -4.18 17.93 14.27
CA SER A 847 -3.61 17.98 15.62
C SER A 847 -3.74 19.37 16.24
N ILE A 848 -3.55 20.44 15.45
CA ILE A 848 -3.80 21.82 15.86
C ILE A 848 -5.27 21.99 16.29
N ARG A 849 -6.24 21.60 15.45
CA ARG A 849 -7.68 21.71 15.78
C ARG A 849 -8.07 20.90 17.02
N GLU A 850 -7.55 19.68 17.15
CA GLU A 850 -7.82 18.83 18.33
C GLU A 850 -7.25 19.45 19.62
N LEU A 851 -6.05 20.05 19.55
CA LEU A 851 -5.44 20.73 20.69
C LEU A 851 -6.16 22.04 21.00
N GLU A 852 -6.56 22.81 19.98
CA GLU A 852 -7.40 24.01 20.13
C GLU A 852 -8.72 23.66 20.81
N GLU A 853 -9.43 22.61 20.38
CA GLU A 853 -10.67 22.18 21.05
C GLU A 853 -10.41 21.76 22.51
N LYS A 854 -9.26 21.15 22.80
CA LYS A 854 -8.88 20.75 24.15
C LYS A 854 -8.60 21.93 25.07
N VAL A 855 -7.93 22.98 24.61
CA VAL A 855 -7.48 24.09 25.51
C VAL A 855 -8.32 25.36 25.39
N SER A 856 -9.05 25.56 24.30
CA SER A 856 -9.78 26.79 24.06
C SER A 856 -11.06 26.87 24.90
N PRO A 857 -11.38 28.04 25.44
CA PRO A 857 -12.70 28.31 26.00
C PRO A 857 -13.73 28.36 24.86
N TRP A 858 -14.98 28.02 25.18
CA TRP A 858 -16.08 28.10 24.23
C TRP A 858 -17.40 28.43 24.92
N VAL A 859 -18.33 28.98 24.15
CA VAL A 859 -19.73 29.21 24.53
C VAL A 859 -20.63 28.51 23.52
N GLN A 860 -21.65 27.81 23.99
CA GLN A 860 -22.61 27.09 23.16
C GLN A 860 -24.03 27.44 23.58
N GLY A 861 -24.91 27.66 22.61
CA GLY A 861 -26.34 27.86 22.84
C GLY A 861 -27.16 27.13 21.79
N GLY A 862 -28.30 26.58 22.18
CA GLY A 862 -29.16 25.86 21.24
C GLY A 862 -30.61 25.73 21.69
N VAL A 863 -31.42 25.13 20.83
CA VAL A 863 -32.81 24.75 21.10
C VAL A 863 -32.93 23.26 20.87
N ALA A 864 -33.49 22.55 21.85
CA ALA A 864 -33.82 21.15 21.75
C ALA A 864 -35.33 20.93 21.90
N VAL A 865 -35.85 20.00 21.11
CA VAL A 865 -37.24 19.54 21.16
C VAL A 865 -37.20 18.03 21.29
N ARG A 866 -37.91 17.50 22.28
CA ARG A 866 -38.10 16.07 22.48
C ARG A 866 -39.59 15.77 22.52
N HIS A 867 -40.02 14.76 21.78
CA HIS A 867 -41.38 14.28 21.80
C HIS A 867 -41.39 12.77 22.04
N ARG A 868 -42.10 12.36 23.08
CA ARG A 868 -42.35 10.95 23.41
C ARG A 868 -43.84 10.68 23.27
N ASN A 869 -44.19 9.68 22.46
CA ASN A 869 -45.58 9.28 22.31
C ASN A 869 -46.10 8.58 23.58
N GLY A 870 -47.42 8.45 23.69
CA GLY A 870 -48.07 7.89 24.87
C GLY A 870 -49.46 8.47 25.12
N ASP A 871 -50.02 8.16 26.28
CA ASP A 871 -51.34 8.61 26.68
C ASP A 871 -51.33 10.11 27.03
N LYS A 872 -52.18 10.89 26.35
CA LYS A 872 -52.32 12.33 26.61
C LYS A 872 -52.72 12.59 28.06
N GLY A 873 -51.97 13.46 28.72
CA GLY A 873 -52.09 13.79 30.14
C GLY A 873 -51.27 12.89 31.06
N LEU A 874 -50.73 11.78 30.55
CA LEU A 874 -50.00 10.76 31.33
C LEU A 874 -48.58 10.58 30.76
N SER A 875 -48.34 9.53 29.97
CA SER A 875 -47.02 9.16 29.43
C SER A 875 -46.61 9.94 28.18
N ASN A 876 -47.53 10.63 27.50
CA ASN A 876 -47.17 11.53 26.41
C ASN A 876 -46.36 12.71 26.92
N VAL A 877 -45.27 13.08 26.25
CA VAL A 877 -44.44 14.23 26.61
C VAL A 877 -44.00 14.99 25.38
N THR A 878 -44.14 16.30 25.39
CA THR A 878 -43.39 17.21 24.53
C THR A 878 -42.58 18.15 25.42
N GLU A 879 -41.27 18.14 25.22
CA GLU A 879 -40.29 18.95 25.93
C GLU A 879 -39.61 19.90 24.96
N ILE A 880 -39.50 21.18 25.34
CA ILE A 880 -38.73 22.20 24.64
C ILE A 880 -37.72 22.76 25.65
N SER A 881 -36.44 22.73 25.30
CA SER A 881 -35.38 23.26 26.15
C SER A 881 -34.40 24.12 25.35
N ALA A 882 -33.73 25.04 26.05
CA ALA A 882 -32.78 25.98 25.46
C ALA A 882 -31.42 25.94 26.18
N PRO A 883 -30.62 24.86 26.03
CA PRO A 883 -29.37 24.72 26.77
C PRO A 883 -28.35 25.80 26.38
N ILE A 884 -27.78 26.43 27.39
CA ILE A 884 -26.68 27.40 27.28
C ILE A 884 -25.51 26.90 28.13
N SER A 885 -24.34 26.78 27.50
CA SER A 885 -23.14 26.20 28.09
C SER A 885 -21.94 27.13 27.89
N ILE A 886 -21.13 27.29 28.92
CA ILE A 886 -19.82 27.96 28.85
C ILE A 886 -18.75 27.04 29.42
N SER A 887 -17.60 26.94 28.76
CA SER A 887 -16.51 26.07 29.20
C SER A 887 -15.14 26.73 29.02
N SER A 888 -14.21 26.37 29.90
CA SER A 888 -12.81 26.80 29.83
C SER A 888 -11.88 25.77 30.50
N VAL A 889 -10.57 25.90 30.24
CA VAL A 889 -9.50 25.05 30.78
C VAL A 889 -8.49 25.92 31.53
N PRO A 890 -8.72 26.20 32.83
CA PRO A 890 -7.73 26.85 33.67
C PRO A 890 -6.55 25.89 33.88
N GLY A 891 -5.44 26.12 33.18
CA GLY A 891 -4.27 25.23 33.14
C GLY A 891 -4.22 24.37 31.88
N GLU A 892 -3.85 23.09 32.04
CA GLU A 892 -3.67 22.13 30.93
C GLU A 892 -4.59 20.89 31.01
N GLU A 893 -5.09 20.54 32.22
CA GLU A 893 -5.71 19.22 32.46
C GLU A 893 -7.23 19.27 32.68
N PHE A 894 -7.73 20.16 33.53
CA PHE A 894 -9.14 20.18 33.93
C PHE A 894 -9.96 21.19 33.13
N ARG A 895 -11.00 20.71 32.46
CA ARG A 895 -12.04 21.52 31.83
C ARG A 895 -13.23 21.65 32.76
N TRP A 896 -13.67 22.88 33.01
CA TRP A 896 -14.96 23.12 33.65
C TRP A 896 -16.00 23.55 32.61
N GLU A 897 -17.26 23.25 32.89
CA GLU A 897 -18.41 23.58 32.04
C GLU A 897 -19.59 23.97 32.93
N PHE A 898 -20.14 25.17 32.73
CA PHE A 898 -21.33 25.64 33.41
C PHE A 898 -22.51 25.67 32.45
N ASN A 899 -23.64 25.10 32.89
CA ASN A 899 -24.83 24.83 32.10
C ASN A 899 -26.06 25.50 32.72
N VAL A 900 -26.83 26.19 31.89
CA VAL A 900 -28.14 26.77 32.22
C VAL A 900 -29.13 26.31 31.16
N THR A 901 -30.16 25.58 31.57
CA THR A 901 -31.14 25.00 30.62
C THR A 901 -32.57 25.35 31.06
N PRO A 902 -33.16 26.42 30.51
CA PRO A 902 -34.60 26.62 30.58
C PRO A 902 -35.31 25.46 29.87
N VAL A 903 -36.32 24.89 30.52
CA VAL A 903 -37.10 23.77 30.00
C VAL A 903 -38.59 24.01 30.23
N SER A 904 -39.39 23.66 29.23
CA SER A 904 -40.85 23.69 29.26
C SER A 904 -41.38 22.35 28.73
N MET A 905 -42.34 21.78 29.44
CA MET A 905 -42.89 20.47 29.13
C MET A 905 -44.40 20.44 29.22
N THR A 906 -45.02 19.66 28.34
CA THR A 906 -46.47 19.41 28.32
C THR A 906 -46.75 17.95 28.07
N SER A 907 -47.75 17.40 28.76
CA SER A 907 -48.27 16.05 28.49
C SER A 907 -49.66 16.07 27.86
N GLY A 908 -50.29 17.24 27.71
CA GLY A 908 -51.68 17.37 27.27
C GLY A 908 -52.66 17.34 28.45
N SER A 909 -53.95 17.09 28.20
CA SER A 909 -54.98 17.09 29.25
C SER A 909 -55.42 15.68 29.66
N VAL A 910 -55.64 15.53 30.96
CA VAL A 910 -56.21 14.32 31.57
C VAL A 910 -57.73 14.46 31.58
N SER A 911 -58.44 13.65 30.78
CA SER A 911 -59.90 13.66 30.68
C SER A 911 -60.49 12.31 30.28
N GLY A 912 -61.77 12.11 30.53
CA GLY A 912 -62.48 10.85 30.25
C GLY A 912 -61.89 9.67 31.04
N GLU A 913 -61.78 8.50 30.40
CA GLU A 913 -61.26 7.28 31.03
C GLU A 913 -59.80 7.42 31.53
N ARG A 914 -59.00 8.31 30.93
CA ARG A 914 -57.63 8.59 31.37
C ARG A 914 -57.58 9.23 32.76
N ALA A 915 -58.62 9.98 33.14
CA ALA A 915 -58.72 10.55 34.49
C ALA A 915 -58.80 9.47 35.57
N ASN A 916 -59.37 8.29 35.25
CA ASN A 916 -59.44 7.16 36.18
C ASN A 916 -58.05 6.62 36.53
N ARG A 917 -57.04 6.84 35.68
CA ARG A 917 -55.66 6.34 35.87
C ARG A 917 -54.69 7.38 36.44
N PHE A 918 -55.18 8.57 36.83
CA PHE A 918 -54.35 9.66 37.33
C PHE A 918 -54.64 9.93 38.81
N GLY A 919 -53.60 10.02 39.64
CA GLY A 919 -53.73 10.33 41.06
C GLY A 919 -54.73 9.39 41.76
N THR A 920 -55.75 9.95 42.40
CA THR A 920 -56.84 9.22 43.09
C THR A 920 -58.04 8.87 42.20
N GLY A 921 -57.95 9.08 40.88
CA GLY A 921 -59.07 8.97 39.96
C GLY A 921 -59.79 7.62 39.96
N GLN A 922 -59.08 6.50 40.14
CA GLN A 922 -59.72 5.18 40.13
C GLN A 922 -60.69 4.99 41.30
N LEU A 923 -60.43 5.64 42.44
CA LEU A 923 -61.32 5.61 43.59
C LEU A 923 -62.60 6.40 43.31
N GLN A 924 -62.48 7.58 42.68
CA GLN A 924 -63.65 8.35 42.23
C GLN A 924 -64.47 7.58 41.20
N HIS A 925 -63.80 6.93 40.26
CA HIS A 925 -64.46 6.10 39.25
C HIS A 925 -65.25 4.98 39.91
N ALA A 926 -64.66 4.25 40.87
CA ALA A 926 -65.32 3.19 41.62
C ALA A 926 -66.56 3.70 42.38
N GLU A 927 -66.44 4.85 43.08
CA GLU A 927 -67.55 5.46 43.80
C GLU A 927 -68.70 5.90 42.89
N ARG A 928 -68.40 6.48 41.73
CA ARG A 928 -69.39 6.94 40.75
C ARG A 928 -70.03 5.77 40.02
N PHE A 929 -69.24 4.75 39.68
CA PHE A 929 -69.71 3.52 39.05
C PHE A 929 -70.69 2.78 39.97
N ALA A 930 -70.38 2.66 41.26
CA ALA A 930 -71.27 2.05 42.24
C ALA A 930 -72.61 2.81 42.41
N LYS A 931 -72.61 4.14 42.20
CA LYS A 931 -73.83 4.98 42.29
C LYS A 931 -74.69 4.97 41.02
N ASN A 932 -74.10 4.75 39.84
CA ASN A 932 -74.74 4.99 38.54
C ASN A 932 -74.78 3.76 37.61
N SER A 933 -74.47 2.55 38.10
CA SER A 933 -74.30 1.34 37.29
C SER A 933 -75.51 0.96 36.42
N ASP A 934 -76.73 1.34 36.83
CA ASP A 934 -77.99 0.94 36.19
C ASP A 934 -78.46 1.90 35.08
N ASN A 935 -77.86 3.10 34.94
CA ASN A 935 -78.27 4.09 33.93
C ASN A 935 -77.34 4.08 32.71
N HIS A 936 -77.82 3.48 31.60
CA HIS A 936 -77.04 3.28 30.36
C HIS A 936 -76.76 4.58 29.56
N ASP A 937 -77.45 5.68 29.82
CA ASP A 937 -77.39 6.91 28.99
C ASP A 937 -76.25 7.88 29.34
N GLU A 938 -75.49 7.68 30.42
CA GLU A 938 -74.52 8.67 30.90
C GLU A 938 -73.11 8.10 31.18
N LYS A 939 -72.50 7.42 30.19
CA LYS A 939 -71.09 6.96 30.26
C LYS A 939 -70.07 8.05 30.65
N ASN A 940 -70.39 9.34 30.45
CA ASN A 940 -69.54 10.46 30.87
C ASN A 940 -69.59 10.77 32.37
N LYS A 941 -70.54 10.21 33.15
CA LYS A 941 -70.68 10.48 34.60
C LYS A 941 -70.01 9.44 35.51
N ILE A 942 -69.50 8.34 34.97
CA ILE A 942 -68.79 7.32 35.77
C ILE A 942 -67.28 7.59 35.88
N ASN A 943 -66.70 8.41 34.99
CA ASN A 943 -65.27 8.73 35.03
C ASN A 943 -64.94 9.70 36.18
N ALA A 944 -63.69 9.68 36.62
CA ALA A 944 -63.11 10.66 37.53
C ALA A 944 -63.11 12.07 36.94
N ASP A 945 -62.99 13.08 37.80
CA ASP A 945 -62.91 14.47 37.37
C ASP A 945 -61.65 14.74 36.54
N GLU A 946 -61.78 15.62 35.55
CA GLU A 946 -60.67 16.00 34.70
C GLU A 946 -59.57 16.70 35.52
N ALA A 947 -58.33 16.22 35.45
CA ALA A 947 -57.19 16.86 36.10
C ALA A 947 -56.61 18.04 35.28
N GLY A 948 -57.29 18.43 34.19
CA GLY A 948 -56.91 19.56 33.35
C GLY A 948 -55.60 19.37 32.56
N SER A 949 -55.07 20.47 32.04
CA SER A 949 -53.84 20.50 31.23
C SER A 949 -52.58 20.29 32.08
N GLN A 950 -51.80 19.27 31.75
CA GLN A 950 -50.53 18.94 32.41
C GLN A 950 -49.37 19.67 31.72
N ARG A 951 -48.83 20.69 32.40
CA ARG A 951 -47.69 21.49 31.95
C ARG A 951 -46.78 21.82 33.12
N ALA A 952 -45.48 21.97 32.85
CA ALA A 952 -44.52 22.49 33.83
C ALA A 952 -43.31 23.12 33.12
N SER A 953 -42.69 24.10 33.78
CA SER A 953 -41.52 24.81 33.28
C SER A 953 -40.58 25.16 34.42
N GLY A 954 -39.28 25.21 34.14
CA GLY A 954 -38.26 25.59 35.10
C GLY A 954 -36.90 25.76 34.45
N VAL A 955 -35.87 25.99 35.27
CA VAL A 955 -34.49 26.16 34.80
C VAL A 955 -33.58 25.15 35.48
N GLU A 956 -32.89 24.29 34.72
CA GLU A 956 -31.82 23.44 35.24
C GLU A 956 -30.50 24.21 35.31
N LEU A 957 -29.74 23.99 36.38
CA LEU A 957 -28.37 24.48 36.54
C LEU A 957 -27.43 23.29 36.66
N GLY A 958 -26.26 23.38 36.06
CA GLY A 958 -25.23 22.33 36.13
C GLY A 958 -23.83 22.88 36.10
N LEU A 959 -22.92 22.22 36.81
CA LEU A 959 -21.49 22.42 36.75
C LEU A 959 -20.83 21.06 36.53
N ARG A 960 -19.95 20.99 35.54
CA ARG A 960 -19.12 19.81 35.26
C ARG A 960 -17.66 20.17 35.32
N LEU A 961 -16.84 19.28 35.88
CA LEU A 961 -15.39 19.33 35.90
C LEU A 961 -14.87 18.01 35.34
N SER A 962 -14.01 18.04 34.33
CA SER A 962 -13.51 16.82 33.70
C SER A 962 -12.07 16.95 33.21
N ASP A 963 -11.31 15.87 33.32
CA ASP A 963 -10.01 15.66 32.66
C ASP A 963 -10.08 14.42 31.74
N LYS A 964 -8.92 13.85 31.40
CA LYS A 964 -8.80 12.64 30.56
C LYS A 964 -9.41 11.36 31.19
N ASN A 965 -9.39 11.24 32.51
CA ASN A 965 -9.73 10.01 33.24
C ASN A 965 -10.92 10.20 34.21
N VAL A 966 -11.18 11.41 34.70
CA VAL A 966 -12.17 11.71 35.74
C VAL A 966 -13.15 12.76 35.21
N SER A 967 -14.44 12.55 35.45
CA SER A 967 -15.49 13.55 35.21
C SER A 967 -16.40 13.60 36.43
N PHE A 968 -16.56 14.79 37.00
CA PHE A 968 -17.49 15.09 38.08
C PHE A 968 -18.53 16.08 37.57
N ASP A 969 -19.80 15.86 37.91
CA ASP A 969 -20.86 16.82 37.62
C ASP A 969 -21.84 16.94 38.78
N VAL A 970 -22.38 18.14 38.96
CA VAL A 970 -23.41 18.47 39.94
C VAL A 970 -24.38 19.46 39.33
N GLY A 971 -25.67 19.29 39.62
CA GLY A 971 -26.71 20.17 39.09
C GLY A 971 -28.02 20.02 39.85
N SER A 972 -29.08 20.61 39.28
CA SER A 972 -30.43 20.52 39.81
C SER A 972 -31.42 20.10 38.73
N THR A 973 -32.49 19.43 39.16
CA THR A 973 -33.72 19.40 38.36
C THR A 973 -34.25 20.83 38.14
N PRO A 974 -35.20 21.03 37.20
CA PRO A 974 -35.71 22.36 36.89
C PRO A 974 -36.20 23.11 38.13
N LEU A 975 -35.58 24.27 38.40
CA LEU A 975 -35.94 25.18 39.48
C LEU A 975 -37.29 25.85 39.12
N GLY A 976 -38.28 25.77 40.01
CA GLY A 976 -39.65 26.25 39.78
C GLY A 976 -40.50 26.35 41.05
N LYS A 977 -41.83 26.39 40.89
CA LYS A 977 -42.81 26.56 42.00
C LYS A 977 -42.83 25.37 42.98
N ASP A 978 -42.45 24.19 42.50
CA ASP A 978 -42.30 22.96 43.29
C ASP A 978 -40.81 22.74 43.57
N THR A 979 -40.45 22.19 44.75
CA THR A 979 -39.05 22.08 45.18
C THR A 979 -38.18 21.38 44.10
N ALA A 980 -36.90 21.72 43.99
CA ALA A 980 -35.96 21.03 43.10
C ALA A 980 -35.15 19.96 43.85
N THR A 981 -34.54 19.03 43.12
CA THR A 981 -33.68 17.99 43.66
C THR A 981 -32.27 18.12 43.07
N VAL A 982 -31.25 17.90 43.90
CA VAL A 982 -29.84 17.87 43.46
C VAL A 982 -29.55 16.57 42.71
N VAL A 983 -28.87 16.69 41.57
CA VAL A 983 -28.39 15.59 40.74
C VAL A 983 -26.89 15.71 40.52
N GLY A 984 -26.22 14.63 40.15
CA GLY A 984 -24.77 14.66 39.95
C GLY A 984 -24.17 13.29 39.70
N GLY A 985 -22.89 13.24 39.37
CA GLY A 985 -22.19 11.98 39.15
C GLY A 985 -20.68 12.12 39.15
N LEU A 986 -20.01 11.00 39.38
CA LEU A 986 -18.57 10.82 39.26
C LEU A 986 -18.32 9.68 38.29
N THR A 987 -17.50 9.93 37.27
CA THR A 987 -17.04 8.91 36.31
C THR A 987 -15.53 8.83 36.35
N TYR A 988 -14.99 7.62 36.46
CA TYR A 988 -13.57 7.32 36.39
C TYR A 988 -13.31 6.30 35.28
N SER A 989 -12.49 6.65 34.29
CA SER A 989 -12.29 5.92 33.03
C SER A 989 -10.82 5.56 32.74
N PRO A 990 -10.11 4.85 33.64
CA PRO A 990 -8.71 4.47 33.41
C PRO A 990 -8.53 3.54 32.20
N LYS A 991 -7.41 3.72 31.50
CA LYS A 991 -6.94 2.74 30.51
C LYS A 991 -6.39 1.50 31.20
N ILE A 992 -6.75 0.32 30.71
CA ILE A 992 -6.27 -0.99 31.18
C ILE A 992 -5.58 -1.70 30.01
N GLY A 993 -4.25 -1.76 30.04
CA GLY A 993 -3.46 -2.25 28.91
C GLY A 993 -3.47 -1.29 27.71
N GLN A 994 -3.04 -1.78 26.54
CA GLN A 994 -2.95 -0.95 25.33
C GLN A 994 -4.33 -0.68 24.69
N ASN A 995 -5.24 -1.65 24.76
CA ASN A 995 -6.50 -1.67 24.02
C ASN A 995 -7.75 -1.63 24.92
N GLY A 996 -7.59 -1.64 26.25
CA GLY A 996 -8.70 -1.72 27.20
C GLY A 996 -8.98 -0.39 27.92
N GLN A 997 -10.25 -0.17 28.27
CA GLN A 997 -10.70 0.92 29.13
C GLN A 997 -11.76 0.42 30.09
N LEU A 998 -11.60 0.72 31.38
CA LEU A 998 -12.62 0.49 32.40
C LEU A 998 -13.27 1.82 32.74
N THR A 999 -14.59 1.89 32.71
CA THR A 999 -15.38 3.06 33.11
C THR A 999 -16.24 2.71 34.31
N LEU A 1000 -16.01 3.39 35.42
CA LEU A 1000 -16.79 3.30 36.65
C LEU A 1000 -17.57 4.60 36.80
N THR A 1001 -18.89 4.52 36.99
CA THR A 1001 -19.75 5.68 37.20
C THR A 1001 -20.57 5.49 38.46
N ALA A 1002 -20.56 6.46 39.36
CA ALA A 1002 -21.54 6.61 40.43
C ALA A 1002 -22.40 7.84 40.12
N GLU A 1003 -23.72 7.73 40.12
CA GLU A 1003 -24.60 8.81 39.68
C GLU A 1003 -25.94 8.87 40.40
N ARG A 1004 -26.45 10.10 40.50
CA ARG A 1004 -27.83 10.46 40.83
C ARG A 1004 -28.41 11.24 39.66
N ARG A 1005 -29.46 10.71 39.02
CA ARG A 1005 -30.11 11.33 37.84
C ARG A 1005 -31.62 11.38 38.00
N ALA A 1006 -32.26 12.42 37.49
CA ALA A 1006 -33.72 12.50 37.42
C ALA A 1006 -34.27 11.63 36.27
N ILE A 1007 -35.44 11.03 36.47
CA ILE A 1007 -36.13 10.23 35.45
C ILE A 1007 -37.02 11.12 34.61
N LYS A 1008 -36.74 11.20 33.31
CA LYS A 1008 -37.39 12.12 32.37
C LYS A 1008 -38.52 11.50 31.53
N ASP A 1009 -38.89 10.24 31.80
CA ASP A 1009 -39.90 9.49 31.03
C ASP A 1009 -41.26 10.19 30.94
N SER A 1010 -41.71 10.83 32.02
CA SER A 1010 -42.98 11.55 32.08
C SER A 1010 -42.88 12.87 32.85
N LEU A 1011 -43.91 13.72 32.72
CA LEU A 1011 -44.04 14.93 33.54
C LEU A 1011 -44.09 14.60 35.05
N LEU A 1012 -44.63 13.43 35.41
CA LEU A 1012 -44.73 12.95 36.77
C LEU A 1012 -43.36 12.50 37.30
N SER A 1013 -42.65 11.66 36.54
CA SER A 1013 -41.33 11.16 36.95
C SER A 1013 -40.31 12.29 37.08
N TYR A 1014 -40.39 13.32 36.24
CA TYR A 1014 -39.38 14.37 36.21
C TYR A 1014 -39.66 15.54 37.16
N MET A 1015 -40.86 16.12 37.08
CA MET A 1015 -41.23 17.35 37.80
C MET A 1015 -42.29 17.12 38.90
N GLY A 1016 -42.90 15.93 38.96
CA GLY A 1016 -43.97 15.62 39.92
C GLY A 1016 -45.31 16.23 39.55
N ARG A 1017 -46.37 15.77 40.21
CA ARG A 1017 -47.74 16.26 40.09
C ARG A 1017 -48.39 16.40 41.47
N THR A 1018 -49.48 17.15 41.54
CA THR A 1018 -50.31 17.30 42.74
C THR A 1018 -51.71 16.78 42.45
N ASP A 1019 -52.23 15.95 43.35
CA ASP A 1019 -53.47 15.23 43.12
C ASP A 1019 -54.62 16.21 43.31
N PRO A 1020 -55.51 16.38 42.31
CA PRO A 1020 -56.55 17.41 42.39
C PRO A 1020 -57.53 17.24 43.56
N MET A 1021 -57.69 16.02 44.08
CA MET A 1021 -58.62 15.73 45.17
C MET A 1021 -58.01 15.83 46.55
N THR A 1022 -56.84 15.23 46.74
CA THR A 1022 -56.18 15.16 48.06
C THR A 1022 -55.23 16.32 48.31
N GLY A 1023 -54.78 17.01 47.26
CA GLY A 1023 -53.72 18.02 47.34
C GLY A 1023 -52.33 17.42 47.59
N GLU A 1024 -52.17 16.10 47.61
CA GLU A 1024 -50.89 15.44 47.82
C GLU A 1024 -50.01 15.54 46.56
N SER A 1025 -48.74 15.92 46.71
CA SER A 1025 -47.79 15.91 45.59
C SER A 1025 -47.00 14.61 45.56
N TRP A 1026 -46.88 14.00 44.37
CA TRP A 1026 -46.10 12.78 44.14
C TRP A 1026 -45.24 12.84 42.86
N GLY A 1027 -44.32 11.90 42.69
CA GLY A 1027 -43.42 11.79 41.53
C GLY A 1027 -41.99 12.27 41.84
N ARG A 1028 -41.35 12.98 40.90
CA ARG A 1028 -39.97 13.50 41.01
C ARG A 1028 -38.95 12.41 41.36
N VAL A 1029 -38.94 11.40 40.52
CA VAL A 1029 -38.15 10.20 40.70
C VAL A 1029 -36.70 10.47 40.31
N THR A 1030 -35.78 10.07 41.19
CA THR A 1030 -34.35 10.01 40.92
C THR A 1030 -33.87 8.57 40.95
N ARG A 1031 -33.00 8.19 40.00
CA ARG A 1031 -32.19 6.97 40.09
C ARG A 1031 -30.87 7.28 40.74
N ASN A 1032 -30.47 6.45 41.70
CA ASN A 1032 -29.27 6.57 42.50
C ASN A 1032 -28.53 5.24 42.42
N GLY A 1033 -27.29 5.23 41.92
CA GLY A 1033 -26.58 3.96 41.77
C GLY A 1033 -25.22 4.07 41.14
N ALA A 1034 -24.70 2.92 40.73
CA ALA A 1034 -23.42 2.83 40.07
C ALA A 1034 -23.44 1.82 38.93
N LYS A 1035 -22.55 2.04 37.96
CA LYS A 1035 -22.29 1.14 36.85
C LYS A 1035 -20.80 0.98 36.59
N ALA A 1036 -20.45 -0.17 36.04
CA ALA A 1036 -19.11 -0.47 35.53
C ALA A 1036 -19.22 -0.97 34.10
N GLN A 1037 -18.29 -0.54 33.24
CA GLN A 1037 -18.18 -1.02 31.86
C GLN A 1037 -16.71 -1.25 31.53
N TYR A 1038 -16.40 -2.42 30.98
CA TYR A 1038 -15.12 -2.69 30.35
C TYR A 1038 -15.30 -2.66 28.84
N ALA A 1039 -14.44 -1.92 28.15
CA ALA A 1039 -14.37 -1.84 26.70
C ALA A 1039 -12.98 -2.24 26.23
N TRP A 1040 -12.91 -2.97 25.12
CA TRP A 1040 -11.68 -3.35 24.43
C TRP A 1040 -11.81 -3.00 22.95
N ASP A 1041 -10.83 -2.30 22.37
CA ASP A 1041 -10.81 -1.90 20.95
C ASP A 1041 -9.36 -1.91 20.44
N ASP A 1042 -9.09 -2.67 19.37
CA ASP A 1042 -7.75 -2.81 18.77
C ASP A 1042 -7.54 -1.93 17.51
N GLY A 1043 -8.49 -1.04 17.22
CA GLY A 1043 -8.49 -0.21 16.04
C GLY A 1043 -9.30 -0.76 14.87
N LYS A 1044 -9.59 -2.08 14.81
CA LYS A 1044 -10.40 -2.74 13.77
C LYS A 1044 -11.71 -3.29 14.31
N VAL A 1045 -11.65 -3.97 15.45
CA VAL A 1045 -12.80 -4.55 16.15
C VAL A 1045 -12.84 -4.03 17.57
N GLY A 1046 -14.04 -3.95 18.14
CA GLY A 1046 -14.23 -3.58 19.53
C GLY A 1046 -15.35 -4.37 20.18
N ALA A 1047 -15.22 -4.59 21.48
CA ALA A 1047 -16.23 -5.23 22.30
C ALA A 1047 -16.33 -4.52 23.65
N TYR A 1048 -17.52 -4.52 24.22
CA TYR A 1048 -17.75 -3.96 25.55
C TYR A 1048 -18.79 -4.76 26.31
N VAL A 1049 -18.66 -4.77 27.63
CA VAL A 1049 -19.60 -5.36 28.57
C VAL A 1049 -19.73 -4.44 29.76
N GLY A 1050 -20.95 -4.25 30.24
CA GLY A 1050 -21.21 -3.42 31.40
C GLY A 1050 -22.43 -3.88 32.18
N GLY A 1051 -22.52 -3.38 33.41
CA GLY A 1051 -23.63 -3.63 34.30
C GLY A 1051 -23.78 -2.51 35.31
N GLY A 1052 -24.98 -2.38 35.86
CA GLY A 1052 -25.29 -1.37 36.86
C GLY A 1052 -26.39 -1.81 37.81
N PHE A 1053 -26.37 -1.20 38.99
CA PHE A 1053 -27.36 -1.37 40.04
C PHE A 1053 -27.84 0.00 40.49
N TYR A 1054 -29.15 0.20 40.52
CA TYR A 1054 -29.77 1.49 40.81
C TYR A 1054 -30.96 1.33 41.75
N ASN A 1055 -31.12 2.28 42.66
CA ASN A 1055 -32.29 2.46 43.48
C ASN A 1055 -33.04 3.74 43.04
N TYR A 1056 -34.36 3.62 42.90
CA TYR A 1056 -35.25 4.67 42.43
C TYR A 1056 -36.10 5.19 43.60
N GLU A 1057 -36.05 6.50 43.82
CA GLU A 1057 -36.74 7.19 44.91
C GLU A 1057 -37.50 8.40 44.38
N GLY A 1058 -38.70 8.63 44.90
CA GLY A 1058 -39.52 9.81 44.57
C GLY A 1058 -40.35 10.26 45.77
N LYS A 1059 -41.00 11.42 45.66
CA LYS A 1059 -41.93 11.92 46.67
C LYS A 1059 -43.24 11.14 46.57
N SER A 1060 -43.71 10.50 47.66
CA SER A 1060 -44.93 9.68 47.66
C SER A 1060 -44.99 8.66 46.52
N VAL A 1061 -43.85 8.03 46.20
CA VAL A 1061 -43.72 6.98 45.19
C VAL A 1061 -43.11 5.75 45.83
N ALA A 1062 -43.62 4.56 45.51
CA ALA A 1062 -43.03 3.31 45.97
C ALA A 1062 -41.59 3.17 45.43
N SER A 1063 -40.62 2.88 46.30
CA SER A 1063 -39.24 2.71 45.88
C SER A 1063 -39.08 1.50 44.95
N ASN A 1064 -38.08 1.56 44.07
CA ASN A 1064 -37.80 0.49 43.11
C ASN A 1064 -36.29 0.23 43.02
N ASP A 1065 -35.92 -0.99 42.65
CA ASP A 1065 -34.52 -1.36 42.40
C ASP A 1065 -34.40 -1.87 40.98
N GLU A 1066 -33.32 -1.49 40.28
CA GLU A 1066 -33.00 -1.91 38.92
C GLU A 1066 -31.65 -2.61 38.90
N VAL A 1067 -31.62 -3.79 38.27
CA VAL A 1067 -30.40 -4.41 37.78
C VAL A 1067 -30.40 -4.30 36.26
N LYS A 1068 -29.30 -3.80 35.67
CA LYS A 1068 -29.13 -3.76 34.23
C LYS A 1068 -27.78 -4.30 33.79
N ALA A 1069 -27.76 -4.93 32.63
CA ALA A 1069 -26.55 -5.42 31.97
C ALA A 1069 -26.64 -5.13 30.48
N TRP A 1070 -25.50 -4.85 29.86
CA TRP A 1070 -25.44 -4.66 28.42
C TRP A 1070 -24.10 -5.15 27.89
N MET A 1071 -24.11 -5.59 26.65
CA MET A 1071 -22.89 -5.98 25.95
C MET A 1071 -23.02 -5.69 24.46
N GLY A 1072 -21.89 -5.54 23.80
CA GLY A 1072 -21.89 -5.40 22.36
C GLY A 1072 -20.52 -5.62 21.75
N SER A 1073 -20.52 -5.85 20.45
CA SER A 1073 -19.32 -5.96 19.64
C SER A 1073 -19.54 -5.29 18.30
N TYR A 1074 -18.50 -4.63 17.77
CA TYR A 1074 -18.56 -3.96 16.48
C TYR A 1074 -17.27 -4.16 15.69
N ALA A 1075 -17.37 -4.04 14.38
CA ALA A 1075 -16.24 -3.99 13.45
C ALA A 1075 -16.27 -2.68 12.65
N LYS A 1076 -15.09 -2.12 12.39
CA LYS A 1076 -14.87 -0.96 11.51
C LYS A 1076 -14.61 -1.50 10.10
N PHE A 1077 -15.65 -1.59 9.28
CA PHE A 1077 -15.59 -2.15 7.93
C PHE A 1077 -14.82 -1.26 6.95
N TYR A 1078 -14.85 0.03 7.20
CA TYR A 1078 -14.15 1.03 6.39
C TYR A 1078 -13.66 2.14 7.32
N LYS A 1079 -12.40 2.54 7.18
CA LYS A 1079 -11.85 3.69 7.90
C LYS A 1079 -10.71 4.32 7.10
N ASP A 1080 -10.87 5.57 6.73
CA ASP A 1080 -9.80 6.44 6.22
C ASP A 1080 -9.79 7.77 6.98
N ASP A 1081 -9.02 8.76 6.49
CA ASP A 1081 -8.94 10.08 7.12
C ASP A 1081 -10.26 10.90 7.06
N GLN A 1082 -11.17 10.56 6.15
CA GLN A 1082 -12.40 11.29 5.87
C GLN A 1082 -13.68 10.53 6.21
N GLN A 1083 -13.67 9.20 6.37
CA GLN A 1083 -14.88 8.42 6.56
C GLN A 1083 -14.66 7.14 7.36
N GLU A 1084 -15.68 6.76 8.12
CA GLU A 1084 -15.70 5.57 8.96
C GLU A 1084 -17.07 4.87 8.88
N VAL A 1085 -17.06 3.54 8.69
CA VAL A 1085 -18.24 2.68 8.74
C VAL A 1085 -18.06 1.64 9.83
N LYS A 1086 -18.98 1.61 10.79
CA LYS A 1086 -19.05 0.63 11.88
C LYS A 1086 -20.35 -0.14 11.81
N ALA A 1087 -20.32 -1.45 12.03
CA ALA A 1087 -21.53 -2.21 12.33
C ALA A 1087 -21.26 -3.25 13.41
N GLY A 1088 -22.30 -3.62 14.16
CA GLY A 1088 -22.16 -4.48 15.31
C GLY A 1088 -23.45 -5.13 15.79
N VAL A 1089 -23.36 -5.73 16.97
CA VAL A 1089 -24.47 -6.35 17.71
C VAL A 1089 -24.47 -5.75 19.11
N HIS A 1090 -25.66 -5.44 19.62
CA HIS A 1090 -25.87 -4.91 20.96
C HIS A 1090 -26.98 -5.68 21.66
N VAL A 1091 -26.76 -6.02 22.93
CA VAL A 1091 -27.72 -6.71 23.78
C VAL A 1091 -27.89 -5.91 25.07
N ASP A 1092 -29.13 -5.66 25.45
CA ASP A 1092 -29.50 -5.04 26.72
C ASP A 1092 -30.41 -5.95 27.53
N TYR A 1093 -30.21 -5.93 28.84
CA TYR A 1093 -31.06 -6.56 29.84
C TYR A 1093 -31.35 -5.56 30.96
N MET A 1094 -32.60 -5.53 31.41
CA MET A 1094 -32.99 -4.81 32.63
C MET A 1094 -34.06 -5.57 33.41
N ASN A 1095 -34.05 -5.42 34.73
CA ASN A 1095 -35.00 -6.03 35.65
C ASN A 1095 -35.29 -5.05 36.79
N PHE A 1096 -36.58 -4.75 36.99
CA PHE A 1096 -37.07 -3.90 38.07
C PHE A 1096 -37.86 -4.69 39.10
N ARG A 1097 -37.70 -4.34 40.39
CA ARG A 1097 -38.40 -4.97 41.51
C ARG A 1097 -39.92 -4.87 41.42
N ASN A 1098 -40.46 -3.72 41.00
CA ASN A 1098 -41.90 -3.50 40.86
C ASN A 1098 -42.24 -2.61 39.64
N ASN A 1099 -43.50 -2.69 39.20
CA ASN A 1099 -44.01 -1.95 38.05
C ASN A 1099 -44.46 -0.53 38.46
N GLN A 1100 -43.75 0.47 37.96
CA GLN A 1100 -43.93 1.91 38.18
C GLN A 1100 -44.39 2.66 36.92
N ASN A 1101 -44.83 1.96 35.87
CA ASN A 1101 -45.24 2.56 34.59
C ASN A 1101 -46.59 3.33 34.67
N ASN A 1102 -47.27 3.29 35.82
CA ASN A 1102 -48.61 3.84 36.01
C ASN A 1102 -48.57 5.25 36.66
N PHE A 1103 -49.74 5.90 36.73
CA PHE A 1103 -49.88 7.32 37.08
C PHE A 1103 -50.84 7.60 38.26
N SER A 1104 -51.34 6.56 38.92
CA SER A 1104 -52.10 6.71 40.16
C SER A 1104 -51.18 7.06 41.34
N LEU A 1105 -51.76 7.55 42.43
CA LEU A 1105 -51.02 8.00 43.59
C LEU A 1105 -50.18 6.85 44.16
N GLY A 1106 -48.86 7.05 44.28
CA GLY A 1106 -47.91 6.02 44.68
C GLY A 1106 -47.04 5.45 43.55
N HIS A 1107 -47.38 5.67 42.28
CA HIS A 1107 -46.55 5.27 41.14
C HIS A 1107 -45.66 6.38 40.61
N GLY A 1108 -44.54 5.99 39.98
CA GLY A 1108 -43.54 6.91 39.45
C GLY A 1108 -43.75 7.39 38.01
N GLY A 1109 -44.60 6.74 37.21
CA GLY A 1109 -44.84 7.06 35.80
C GLY A 1109 -43.61 6.88 34.90
N TYR A 1110 -42.85 5.79 35.07
CA TYR A 1110 -41.68 5.46 34.26
C TYR A 1110 -41.59 3.97 33.90
N PHE A 1111 -40.98 3.67 32.75
CA PHE A 1111 -40.90 2.30 32.23
C PHE A 1111 -40.02 1.44 33.14
N SER A 1112 -40.61 0.39 33.73
CA SER A 1112 -39.99 -0.43 34.78
C SER A 1112 -40.39 -1.91 34.68
N PRO A 1113 -39.97 -2.60 33.60
CA PRO A 1113 -40.29 -4.01 33.38
C PRO A 1113 -39.60 -4.91 34.39
N GLN A 1114 -40.26 -5.99 34.76
CA GLN A 1114 -39.68 -7.01 35.63
C GLN A 1114 -38.68 -7.85 34.85
N ASP A 1115 -38.93 -8.12 33.58
CA ASP A 1115 -37.97 -8.76 32.69
C ASP A 1115 -37.96 -8.01 31.37
N TYR A 1116 -36.79 -7.59 30.88
CA TYR A 1116 -36.64 -6.97 29.57
C TYR A 1116 -35.33 -7.42 28.94
N VAL A 1117 -35.40 -7.83 27.68
CA VAL A 1117 -34.25 -8.18 26.85
C VAL A 1117 -34.43 -7.54 25.48
N SER A 1118 -33.39 -6.90 24.95
CA SER A 1118 -33.36 -6.47 23.55
C SER A 1118 -32.06 -6.84 22.86
N VAL A 1119 -32.17 -7.22 21.59
CA VAL A 1119 -31.04 -7.50 20.69
C VAL A 1119 -31.16 -6.61 19.47
N SER A 1120 -30.13 -5.83 19.15
CA SER A 1120 -30.12 -4.91 18.01
C SER A 1120 -28.84 -4.96 17.20
N LEU A 1121 -28.94 -4.57 15.93
CA LEU A 1121 -27.85 -4.52 14.95
C LEU A 1121 -27.54 -3.06 14.57
N PRO A 1122 -26.71 -2.36 15.34
CA PRO A 1122 -26.33 -0.98 15.02
C PRO A 1122 -25.37 -0.88 13.83
N VAL A 1123 -25.57 0.13 13.00
CA VAL A 1123 -24.72 0.59 11.90
C VAL A 1123 -24.50 2.09 12.07
N ALA A 1124 -23.25 2.53 11.98
CA ALA A 1124 -22.88 3.94 12.01
C ALA A 1124 -21.99 4.29 10.82
N TYR A 1125 -22.27 5.41 10.17
CA TYR A 1125 -21.46 5.99 9.11
C TYR A 1125 -21.12 7.43 9.44
N THR A 1126 -19.83 7.74 9.54
CA THR A 1126 -19.34 9.10 9.74
C THR A 1126 -18.55 9.54 8.52
N ARG A 1127 -18.79 10.77 8.06
CA ARG A 1127 -18.03 11.42 6.98
C ARG A 1127 -17.64 12.83 7.37
N ARG A 1128 -16.37 13.13 7.17
CA ARG A 1128 -15.72 14.42 7.40
C ARG A 1128 -15.41 15.08 6.06
N PHE A 1129 -15.69 16.37 6.00
CA PHE A 1129 -15.42 17.27 4.89
C PHE A 1129 -14.58 18.44 5.41
N GLU A 1130 -14.03 19.28 4.53
CA GLU A 1130 -13.19 20.42 4.97
C GLU A 1130 -13.90 21.36 5.95
N LYS A 1131 -15.21 21.57 5.75
CA LYS A 1131 -16.06 22.50 6.52
C LYS A 1131 -17.16 21.81 7.34
N GLY A 1132 -17.07 20.50 7.59
CA GLY A 1132 -18.09 19.86 8.41
C GLY A 1132 -17.91 18.37 8.63
N GLU A 1133 -18.78 17.82 9.46
CA GLU A 1133 -18.85 16.38 9.77
C GLU A 1133 -20.31 15.95 9.78
N VAL A 1134 -20.62 14.81 9.19
CA VAL A 1134 -21.96 14.21 9.20
C VAL A 1134 -21.84 12.76 9.67
N SER A 1135 -22.66 12.37 10.63
CA SER A 1135 -22.79 11.01 11.14
C SER A 1135 -24.23 10.52 11.02
N LEU A 1136 -24.41 9.33 10.46
CA LEU A 1136 -25.67 8.62 10.32
C LEU A 1136 -25.61 7.36 11.19
N ASN A 1137 -26.57 7.20 12.09
CA ASN A 1137 -26.68 6.07 13.00
C ASN A 1137 -28.00 5.35 12.74
N GLY A 1138 -27.96 4.04 12.58
CA GLY A 1138 -29.15 3.20 12.37
C GLY A 1138 -29.06 1.93 13.19
N ALA A 1139 -30.17 1.42 13.71
CA ALA A 1139 -30.24 0.10 14.31
C ALA A 1139 -31.61 -0.52 14.08
N ILE A 1140 -31.65 -1.84 13.91
CA ILE A 1140 -32.89 -2.63 13.90
C ILE A 1140 -32.70 -3.77 14.91
N GLY A 1141 -33.75 -4.09 15.66
CA GLY A 1141 -33.69 -5.09 16.71
C GLY A 1141 -35.04 -5.71 17.05
N ILE A 1142 -35.00 -6.63 18.00
CA ILE A 1142 -36.17 -7.25 18.62
C ILE A 1142 -36.03 -7.03 20.12
N GLN A 1143 -37.13 -6.67 20.78
CA GLN A 1143 -37.21 -6.58 22.23
C GLN A 1143 -38.35 -7.46 22.74
N SER A 1144 -38.20 -7.98 23.95
CA SER A 1144 -39.25 -8.65 24.71
C SER A 1144 -39.24 -8.09 26.13
N TYR A 1145 -40.42 -7.78 26.66
CA TYR A 1145 -40.54 -7.24 28.00
C TYR A 1145 -41.83 -7.67 28.71
N LYS A 1146 -41.72 -7.85 30.02
CA LYS A 1146 -42.80 -8.26 30.91
C LYS A 1146 -42.96 -7.30 32.08
N GLN A 1147 -44.16 -6.79 32.29
CA GLN A 1147 -44.55 -5.93 33.40
C GLN A 1147 -45.62 -6.62 34.25
N LYS A 1148 -45.30 -6.98 35.49
CA LYS A 1148 -46.26 -7.57 36.44
C LYS A 1148 -47.37 -6.58 36.79
N GLY A 1149 -48.55 -7.11 37.10
CA GLY A 1149 -49.66 -6.32 37.61
C GLY A 1149 -49.30 -5.63 38.94
N SER A 1150 -49.86 -4.44 39.17
CA SER A 1150 -49.62 -3.62 40.35
C SER A 1150 -50.89 -3.04 40.94
N ASP A 1151 -50.91 -2.83 42.24
CA ASP A 1151 -52.00 -2.14 42.94
C ASP A 1151 -52.14 -0.70 42.42
N TYR A 1152 -53.34 -0.12 42.41
CA TYR A 1152 -53.53 1.28 42.01
C TYR A 1152 -52.89 2.25 43.01
N PHE A 1153 -52.88 1.90 44.30
CA PHE A 1153 -52.36 2.77 45.37
C PHE A 1153 -51.29 2.05 46.20
N PRO A 1154 -50.11 1.77 45.63
CA PRO A 1154 -49.10 0.90 46.25
C PRO A 1154 -48.48 1.49 47.54
N THR A 1155 -48.60 2.80 47.77
CA THR A 1155 -48.11 3.48 48.98
C THR A 1155 -49.23 3.88 49.95
N HIS A 1156 -50.50 3.68 49.58
CA HIS A 1156 -51.65 4.16 50.33
C HIS A 1156 -52.66 3.01 50.53
N SER A 1157 -52.36 2.14 51.49
CA SER A 1157 -53.13 0.91 51.77
C SER A 1157 -54.62 1.18 52.01
N TYR A 1158 -54.97 2.27 52.70
CA TYR A 1158 -56.38 2.62 52.95
C TYR A 1158 -57.18 2.87 51.67
N MET A 1159 -56.56 3.48 50.65
CA MET A 1159 -57.20 3.72 49.35
C MET A 1159 -57.30 2.43 48.55
N GLN A 1160 -56.26 1.61 48.61
CA GLN A 1160 -56.25 0.30 47.95
C GLN A 1160 -57.31 -0.64 48.54
N ASP A 1161 -57.48 -0.66 49.86
CA ASP A 1161 -58.50 -1.43 50.54
C ASP A 1161 -59.92 -0.96 50.19
N ALA A 1162 -60.14 0.35 50.07
CA ALA A 1162 -61.40 0.90 49.60
C ALA A 1162 -61.71 0.43 48.17
N LEU A 1163 -60.73 0.47 47.27
CA LEU A 1163 -60.89 0.01 45.90
C LEU A 1163 -61.12 -1.51 45.82
N ASN A 1164 -60.44 -2.29 46.65
CA ASN A 1164 -60.65 -3.74 46.75
C ASN A 1164 -62.08 -4.08 47.20
N LYS A 1165 -62.67 -3.33 48.14
CA LYS A 1165 -64.08 -3.49 48.55
C LYS A 1165 -65.05 -3.23 47.40
N HIS A 1166 -64.80 -2.18 46.61
CA HIS A 1166 -65.58 -1.89 45.41
C HIS A 1166 -65.49 -3.02 44.37
N ASN A 1167 -64.27 -3.50 44.06
CA ASN A 1167 -64.05 -4.63 43.15
C ASN A 1167 -64.72 -5.92 43.64
N ALA A 1168 -64.70 -6.20 44.95
CA ALA A 1168 -65.37 -7.36 45.53
C ALA A 1168 -66.90 -7.28 45.39
N SER A 1169 -67.45 -6.06 45.30
CA SER A 1169 -68.89 -5.81 45.14
C SER A 1169 -69.29 -5.85 43.66
N ASP A 1170 -68.44 -5.36 42.76
CA ASP A 1170 -68.62 -5.43 41.31
C ASP A 1170 -67.26 -5.64 40.60
N PRO A 1171 -67.03 -6.83 40.01
CA PRO A 1171 -65.77 -7.15 39.33
C PRO A 1171 -65.43 -6.27 38.11
N ARG A 1172 -66.37 -5.45 37.62
CA ARG A 1172 -66.11 -4.47 36.55
C ARG A 1172 -65.24 -3.30 37.04
N ILE A 1173 -65.21 -3.03 38.34
CA ILE A 1173 -64.34 -2.02 38.94
C ILE A 1173 -62.96 -2.64 39.17
N LYS A 1174 -61.98 -2.29 38.35
CA LYS A 1174 -60.61 -2.82 38.52
C LYS A 1174 -59.97 -2.28 39.81
N SER A 1175 -59.42 -3.18 40.64
CA SER A 1175 -58.61 -2.79 41.80
C SER A 1175 -57.10 -2.87 41.61
N ARG A 1176 -56.64 -3.41 40.47
CA ARG A 1176 -55.21 -3.53 40.13
C ARG A 1176 -55.00 -3.29 38.64
N TYR A 1177 -53.81 -2.83 38.27
CA TYR A 1177 -53.33 -2.85 36.89
C TYR A 1177 -52.97 -4.29 36.50
N GLU A 1178 -53.32 -4.64 35.26
CA GLU A 1178 -53.04 -5.97 34.70
C GLU A 1178 -51.57 -6.13 34.30
N GLU A 1179 -51.14 -7.38 34.24
CA GLU A 1179 -49.82 -7.76 33.71
C GLU A 1179 -49.77 -7.53 32.19
N LYS A 1180 -48.59 -7.17 31.68
CA LYS A 1180 -48.29 -7.04 30.25
C LYS A 1180 -47.09 -7.90 29.90
N ASP A 1181 -47.14 -8.55 28.75
CA ASP A 1181 -46.05 -9.32 28.16
C ASP A 1181 -46.07 -9.05 26.64
N GLU A 1182 -45.03 -8.41 26.14
CA GLU A 1182 -44.97 -7.95 24.75
C GLU A 1182 -43.63 -8.28 24.09
N THR A 1183 -43.68 -8.56 22.79
CA THR A 1183 -42.51 -8.74 21.94
C THR A 1183 -42.69 -7.92 20.67
N ASN A 1184 -41.81 -6.94 20.47
CA ASN A 1184 -41.92 -5.93 19.43
C ASN A 1184 -40.61 -5.81 18.64
N ILE A 1185 -40.71 -5.40 17.38
CA ILE A 1185 -39.56 -4.98 16.58
C ILE A 1185 -39.19 -3.55 16.98
N THR A 1186 -37.90 -3.29 17.14
CA THR A 1186 -37.37 -1.96 17.43
C THR A 1186 -36.52 -1.44 16.29
N TYR A 1187 -36.52 -0.13 16.09
CA TYR A 1187 -35.57 0.53 15.21
C TYR A 1187 -35.16 1.89 15.78
N ARG A 1188 -33.96 2.32 15.39
CA ARG A 1188 -33.40 3.63 15.72
C ARG A 1188 -32.79 4.24 14.48
N LEU A 1189 -33.04 5.53 14.28
CA LEU A 1189 -32.42 6.35 13.24
C LEU A 1189 -31.87 7.61 13.90
N GLY A 1190 -30.67 8.03 13.51
CA GLY A 1190 -30.01 9.21 14.02
C GLY A 1190 -29.18 9.91 12.94
N LEU A 1191 -29.20 11.22 12.94
CA LEU A 1191 -28.38 12.09 12.11
C LEU A 1191 -27.74 13.15 13.01
N ASP A 1192 -26.42 13.24 12.98
CA ASP A 1192 -25.66 14.32 13.59
C ASP A 1192 -24.89 15.03 12.48
N ALA A 1193 -25.04 16.34 12.34
CA ALA A 1193 -24.33 17.11 11.34
C ALA A 1193 -23.79 18.41 11.93
N LYS A 1194 -22.53 18.71 11.60
CA LYS A 1194 -21.79 19.89 12.04
C LYS A 1194 -21.26 20.64 10.83
N TYR A 1195 -21.41 21.95 10.83
CA TYR A 1195 -20.93 22.83 9.78
C TYR A 1195 -20.11 23.98 10.38
N TYR A 1196 -18.86 24.11 9.94
CA TYR A 1196 -17.96 25.17 10.37
C TYR A 1196 -18.22 26.43 9.54
N LEU A 1197 -18.87 27.42 10.15
CA LEU A 1197 -19.16 28.72 9.51
C LEU A 1197 -17.87 29.51 9.28
N ASN A 1198 -16.96 29.47 10.25
CA ASN A 1198 -15.61 30.02 10.21
C ASN A 1198 -14.72 29.23 11.20
N LYS A 1199 -13.47 29.67 11.43
CA LYS A 1199 -12.54 28.99 12.36
C LYS A 1199 -13.02 28.97 13.82
N GLU A 1200 -13.92 29.87 14.20
CA GLU A 1200 -14.35 30.09 15.58
C GLU A 1200 -15.80 29.64 15.81
N THR A 1201 -16.60 29.39 14.76
CA THR A 1201 -18.04 29.21 14.87
C THR A 1201 -18.52 27.94 14.16
N GLU A 1202 -19.22 27.09 14.89
CA GLU A 1202 -19.80 25.82 14.43
C GLU A 1202 -21.32 25.83 14.61
N LEU A 1203 -22.05 25.42 13.57
CA LEU A 1203 -23.48 25.14 13.60
C LEU A 1203 -23.69 23.63 13.61
N GLY A 1204 -24.40 23.11 14.61
CA GLY A 1204 -24.68 21.68 14.74
C GLY A 1204 -26.17 21.38 14.77
N VAL A 1205 -26.55 20.26 14.16
CA VAL A 1205 -27.91 19.70 14.19
C VAL A 1205 -27.83 18.21 14.53
N SER A 1206 -28.67 17.78 15.46
CA SER A 1206 -28.86 16.37 15.81
C SER A 1206 -30.34 16.04 15.70
N LEU A 1207 -30.66 14.96 15.00
CA LEU A 1207 -32.01 14.41 14.87
C LEU A 1207 -31.95 12.93 15.24
N SER A 1208 -32.92 12.43 16.00
CA SER A 1208 -33.06 10.98 16.19
C SER A 1208 -34.51 10.57 16.41
N HIS A 1209 -34.81 9.36 16.00
CA HIS A 1209 -36.08 8.67 16.20
C HIS A 1209 -35.78 7.25 16.67
N ASP A 1210 -36.34 6.83 17.79
CA ASP A 1210 -36.19 5.47 18.31
C ASP A 1210 -37.50 4.91 18.85
N THR A 1211 -37.67 3.60 18.71
CA THR A 1211 -38.78 2.84 19.30
C THR A 1211 -38.22 1.87 20.34
N SER A 1212 -38.64 1.99 21.60
CA SER A 1212 -38.15 1.17 22.71
C SER A 1212 -39.27 0.98 23.74
N GLY A 1213 -39.36 -0.20 24.35
CA GLY A 1213 -40.45 -0.54 25.27
C GLY A 1213 -41.83 -0.32 24.66
N ASP A 1214 -42.64 0.51 25.33
CA ASP A 1214 -44.01 0.88 24.95
C ASP A 1214 -44.11 2.25 24.25
N TYR A 1215 -43.00 2.83 23.78
CA TYR A 1215 -42.97 4.18 23.23
C TYR A 1215 -42.07 4.34 21.98
N ALA A 1216 -42.30 5.44 21.29
CA ALA A 1216 -41.44 6.02 20.27
C ALA A 1216 -41.06 7.44 20.69
N GLU A 1217 -39.81 7.82 20.46
CA GLU A 1217 -39.24 9.10 20.86
C GLU A 1217 -38.55 9.80 19.70
N ASP A 1218 -38.91 11.05 19.46
CA ASP A 1218 -38.31 11.97 18.51
C ASP A 1218 -37.49 13.01 19.25
N ASN A 1219 -36.23 13.20 18.85
CA ASN A 1219 -35.35 14.22 19.40
C ASN A 1219 -34.80 15.09 18.27
N MET A 1220 -34.80 16.41 18.49
CA MET A 1220 -34.16 17.40 17.63
C MET A 1220 -33.35 18.35 18.51
N TRP A 1221 -32.11 18.62 18.13
CA TRP A 1221 -31.26 19.63 18.77
C TRP A 1221 -30.52 20.45 17.72
N LEU A 1222 -30.71 21.77 17.77
CA LEU A 1222 -30.00 22.74 16.94
C LEU A 1222 -29.13 23.61 17.85
N HIS A 1223 -27.83 23.71 17.59
CA HIS A 1223 -26.92 24.51 18.42
C HIS A 1223 -25.91 25.30 17.60
N LEU A 1224 -25.44 26.40 18.20
CA LEU A 1224 -24.34 27.21 17.74
C LEU A 1224 -23.24 27.20 18.82
N LYS A 1225 -22.02 26.86 18.44
CA LYS A 1225 -20.84 26.87 19.31
C LYS A 1225 -19.85 27.92 18.80
N TYR A 1226 -19.41 28.79 19.71
CA TYR A 1226 -18.40 29.82 19.47
C TYR A 1226 -17.15 29.55 20.32
N THR A 1227 -16.00 29.45 19.66
CA THR A 1227 -14.69 29.16 20.24
C THR A 1227 -13.74 30.31 19.89
N PRO A 1228 -13.60 31.32 20.77
CA PRO A 1228 -12.73 32.47 20.53
C PRO A 1228 -11.26 32.05 20.41
N ASP A 1229 -10.55 32.64 19.45
CA ASP A 1229 -9.11 32.41 19.24
C ASP A 1229 -8.29 33.22 20.26
N PHE A 1230 -7.93 32.59 21.38
CA PHE A 1230 -7.18 33.22 22.47
C PHE A 1230 -5.65 33.10 22.31
N LEU A 1231 -5.15 32.33 21.35
CA LEU A 1231 -3.73 31.95 21.26
C LEU A 1231 -3.02 32.50 20.01
N SER A 1232 -3.71 33.23 19.13
CA SER A 1232 -3.12 33.89 17.95
C SER A 1232 -2.53 35.27 18.21
N LYS A 1233 -2.49 35.72 19.47
CA LYS A 1233 -1.86 36.98 19.88
C LYS A 1233 -0.54 36.76 20.61
#